data_AF-A0A838D5K1-F1
#
_entry.id   AF-A0A838D5K1-F1
#
_cell.length_a   1.000
_cell.length_b   1.000
_cell.length_c   1.000
_cell.angle_alpha   90.00
_cell.angle_beta   90.00
_cell.angle_gamma   90.00
#
_symmetry.space_group_name_H-M   'P 1'
#
loop_
_entity.id
_entity.type
_entity.pdbx_description
1 polymer ?
#
loop_
_entity_poly.entity_id
_entity_poly.type
_entity_poly.pdbx_seq_one_letter_code
_entity_poly.pdbx_strand_id
1 'polypeptide(L)'
;MKYYIGCCGWKSQEWAKHFYPTGLDSTHYLSYYSKLFNLVHLDLGKSLFPPSSIALKKWANETSDDFRFTIKIPQNLINKTTTSGQFESLGRFLEDLHVLEEKILVILLSPPPNISLQNTGRAWLEGILHNATYHGFSVAVDFEINNTWYQELTYNILRRYNSSFAWSNSGHQYYYPAVTSNFIFLNLNNASINNDRAMRWINLIKQKEKETGYLKHTNNTIDYSIIVLHNPSAAHLIQNLIFPTPKSPNLSEDSQKPSSTTQIWPGKIIMHIDMNAFFPACEEMRDPSLKGKAHAVIMTPEREGSSITRGAVASCSYEARKYGVRSAMSLSKAKELCPNLILKPVDKEYYNLVSQQVMRLLEEYADVLEQTSIDEAYIECTKKIMQYQKQNISKDDPVDQKELENIPNDSTRKYDVQKEFSIQEFALNIKDSIRAQCNGLICSIGVASNKSVAKIASDFQKPDGLTIVYPQDTTAFLSTLAVDSISGIGIKTTQTLKDIGIETIGQLSDSNIQKLSDKFGKKQALWMWQIANGKENEPVIPRENNLSLSTEETLLKPLINKKDILNILVNDMTDDIYERIRRKGYEFKTVGIKLVRTNFSIETREITFSSYQKNKESISSVMGTLLDRFSFNDDSNTEENSEGNIHVTNNYDVNSIYVRKLGIKVSNLSKIDRDGRNSQKSIMDFV
;
A
#
# COMPACT_ATOMS: atom_id res chain seq x y z
N MET A 1 -15.42 -34.83 -5.64
CA MET A 1 -15.00 -33.71 -6.52
C MET A 1 -14.68 -34.28 -7.92
N LYS A 2 -15.07 -33.63 -9.05
CA LYS A 2 -14.65 -34.08 -10.41
C LYS A 2 -13.40 -33.31 -10.84
N TYR A 3 -12.36 -34.04 -11.24
CA TYR A 3 -11.04 -33.51 -11.61
C TYR A 3 -10.73 -33.85 -13.06
N TYR A 4 -10.08 -32.92 -13.75
CA TYR A 4 -9.64 -33.09 -15.13
C TYR A 4 -8.15 -32.74 -15.23
N ILE A 5 -7.37 -33.65 -15.81
CA ILE A 5 -5.91 -33.67 -15.69
C ILE A 5 -5.31 -34.03 -17.04
N GLY A 6 -4.43 -33.17 -17.54
CA GLY A 6 -3.87 -33.27 -18.88
C GLY A 6 -2.65 -32.37 -19.07
N CYS A 7 -2.05 -32.44 -20.24
CA CYS A 7 -0.82 -31.77 -20.61
C CYS A 7 -1.10 -30.55 -21.51
N CYS A 8 -0.11 -29.68 -21.68
CA CYS A 8 -0.16 -28.65 -22.71
C CYS A 8 0.03 -29.28 -24.11
N GLY A 9 -1.05 -29.51 -24.85
CA GLY A 9 -1.06 -30.16 -26.16
C GLY A 9 -0.66 -31.64 -26.11
N TRP A 10 -0.48 -32.25 -27.30
CA TRP A 10 -0.19 -33.68 -27.41
C TRP A 10 0.82 -34.08 -28.50
N LYS A 11 1.18 -33.19 -29.44
CA LYS A 11 2.03 -33.52 -30.62
C LYS A 11 3.42 -32.91 -30.64
N SER A 12 3.62 -31.77 -29.97
CA SER A 12 4.77 -30.88 -30.21
C SER A 12 5.53 -30.51 -28.93
N GLN A 13 5.44 -31.34 -27.90
CA GLN A 13 6.11 -31.14 -26.62
C GLN A 13 7.33 -32.04 -26.49
N GLU A 14 8.30 -31.64 -25.66
CA GLU A 14 9.53 -32.41 -25.44
C GLU A 14 9.24 -33.84 -24.92
N TRP A 15 8.25 -33.97 -24.04
CA TRP A 15 7.80 -35.26 -23.50
C TRP A 15 7.19 -36.20 -24.54
N ALA A 16 6.64 -35.67 -25.65
CA ALA A 16 5.91 -36.47 -26.65
C ALA A 16 6.81 -37.52 -27.31
N LYS A 17 8.11 -37.25 -27.43
CA LYS A 17 9.12 -38.17 -28.01
C LYS A 17 9.23 -39.51 -27.29
N HIS A 18 8.87 -39.57 -26.01
CA HIS A 18 9.04 -40.74 -25.15
C HIS A 18 7.70 -41.32 -24.63
N PHE A 19 6.57 -40.77 -25.07
CA PHE A 19 5.24 -41.15 -24.59
C PHE A 19 4.47 -42.05 -25.55
N TYR A 20 4.62 -41.85 -26.87
CA TYR A 20 3.90 -42.63 -27.88
C TYR A 20 4.65 -43.91 -28.27
N PRO A 21 3.93 -45.01 -28.58
CA PRO A 21 4.55 -46.23 -29.12
C PRO A 21 5.35 -45.95 -30.39
N THR A 22 6.53 -46.56 -30.50
CA THR A 22 7.39 -46.46 -31.69
C THR A 22 6.64 -46.90 -32.94
N GLY A 23 6.55 -46.01 -33.95
CA GLY A 23 5.84 -46.28 -35.19
C GLY A 23 4.33 -45.97 -35.19
N LEU A 24 3.76 -45.46 -34.09
CA LEU A 24 2.41 -44.92 -34.12
C LEU A 24 2.37 -43.67 -35.02
N ASP A 25 1.40 -43.60 -35.95
CA ASP A 25 1.20 -42.38 -36.73
C ASP A 25 0.71 -41.24 -35.82
N SER A 26 1.40 -40.11 -35.93
CA SER A 26 1.01 -38.81 -35.40
C SER A 26 -0.48 -38.49 -35.57
N THR A 27 -1.15 -38.91 -36.65
CA THR A 27 -2.58 -38.67 -36.85
C THR A 27 -3.42 -39.23 -35.70
N HIS A 28 -3.04 -40.37 -35.13
CA HIS A 28 -3.74 -41.07 -34.05
C HIS A 28 -3.28 -40.69 -32.63
N TYR A 29 -2.30 -39.79 -32.47
CA TYR A 29 -1.79 -39.41 -31.14
C TYR A 29 -2.88 -38.91 -30.18
N LEU A 30 -3.89 -38.16 -30.67
CA LEU A 30 -4.98 -37.67 -29.81
C LEU A 30 -5.82 -38.83 -29.25
N SER A 31 -6.18 -39.80 -30.10
CA SER A 31 -6.96 -40.98 -29.71
C SER A 31 -6.17 -41.94 -28.80
N TYR A 32 -4.84 -41.95 -28.89
CA TYR A 32 -4.00 -42.64 -27.91
C TYR A 32 -3.93 -41.87 -26.58
N TYR A 33 -3.70 -40.57 -26.64
CA TYR A 33 -3.60 -39.66 -25.50
C TYR A 33 -4.88 -39.64 -24.64
N SER A 34 -6.06 -39.60 -25.27
CA SER A 34 -7.36 -39.57 -24.60
C SER A 34 -7.77 -40.87 -23.90
N LYS A 35 -6.97 -41.95 -24.02
CA LYS A 35 -7.13 -43.18 -23.24
C LYS A 35 -6.40 -43.12 -21.89
N LEU A 36 -5.45 -42.19 -21.74
CA LEU A 36 -4.55 -42.07 -20.60
C LEU A 36 -4.85 -40.82 -19.76
N PHE A 37 -5.25 -39.73 -20.41
CA PHE A 37 -5.68 -38.48 -19.79
C PHE A 37 -7.14 -38.18 -20.11
N ASN A 38 -7.84 -37.48 -19.22
CA ASN A 38 -9.22 -37.05 -19.43
C ASN A 38 -9.35 -35.55 -19.78
N LEU A 39 -8.22 -34.87 -19.96
CA LEU A 39 -8.13 -33.46 -20.32
C LEU A 39 -6.99 -33.25 -21.31
N VAL A 40 -7.07 -32.20 -22.12
CA VAL A 40 -5.88 -31.56 -22.70
C VAL A 40 -5.98 -30.04 -22.63
N HIS A 41 -4.84 -29.38 -22.41
CA HIS A 41 -4.73 -27.92 -22.47
C HIS A 41 -4.15 -27.50 -23.82
N LEU A 42 -4.97 -26.87 -24.65
CA LEU A 42 -4.56 -26.29 -25.92
C LEU A 42 -4.10 -24.86 -25.71
N ASP A 43 -2.80 -24.66 -25.47
CA ASP A 43 -2.21 -23.33 -25.56
C ASP A 43 -2.08 -22.90 -27.03
N LEU A 44 -3.09 -22.16 -27.53
CA LEU A 44 -3.04 -21.55 -28.86
C LEU A 44 -2.49 -20.11 -28.80
N GLY A 45 -2.05 -19.62 -27.64
CA GLY A 45 -1.63 -18.23 -27.43
C GLY A 45 -0.53 -17.78 -28.39
N LYS A 46 0.39 -18.69 -28.75
CA LYS A 46 1.47 -18.47 -29.72
C LYS A 46 1.12 -18.86 -31.17
N SER A 47 -0.09 -19.38 -31.43
CA SER A 47 -0.49 -19.79 -32.77
C SER A 47 -0.82 -18.59 -33.65
N LEU A 48 -0.29 -18.56 -34.87
CA LEU A 48 -0.63 -17.56 -35.87
C LEU A 48 -2.07 -17.72 -36.40
N PHE A 49 -2.58 -18.96 -36.41
CA PHE A 49 -3.88 -19.31 -36.97
C PHE A 49 -4.69 -20.19 -36.00
N PRO A 50 -6.00 -19.96 -35.85
CA PRO A 50 -6.86 -20.88 -35.10
C PRO A 50 -7.00 -22.23 -35.84
N PRO A 51 -7.33 -23.33 -35.13
CA PRO A 51 -7.66 -24.60 -35.76
C PRO A 51 -8.89 -24.46 -36.68
N SER A 52 -8.88 -25.17 -37.81
CA SER A 52 -10.05 -25.19 -38.71
C SER A 52 -11.20 -26.00 -38.11
N SER A 53 -12.44 -25.68 -38.51
CA SER A 53 -13.64 -26.43 -38.12
C SER A 53 -13.56 -27.93 -38.45
N ILE A 54 -12.81 -28.31 -39.50
CA ILE A 54 -12.51 -29.71 -39.84
C ILE A 54 -11.63 -30.37 -38.76
N ALA A 55 -10.61 -29.67 -38.26
CA ALA A 55 -9.76 -30.15 -37.18
C ALA A 55 -10.53 -30.27 -35.86
N LEU A 56 -11.37 -29.28 -35.54
CA LEU A 56 -12.24 -29.32 -34.35
C LEU A 56 -13.21 -30.51 -34.37
N LYS A 57 -13.90 -30.74 -35.50
CA LYS A 57 -14.78 -31.92 -35.70
C LYS A 57 -14.01 -33.23 -35.55
N LYS A 58 -12.78 -33.30 -36.08
CA LYS A 58 -11.92 -34.46 -35.91
C LYS A 58 -11.57 -34.71 -34.44
N TRP A 59 -11.22 -33.68 -33.68
CA TRP A 59 -10.91 -33.81 -32.25
C TRP A 59 -12.14 -34.22 -31.41
N ALA A 60 -13.33 -33.74 -31.77
CA ALA A 60 -14.60 -34.12 -31.14
C ALA A 60 -14.86 -35.63 -31.25
N ASN A 61 -14.58 -36.19 -32.44
CA ASN A 61 -14.82 -37.59 -32.79
C ASN A 61 -13.70 -38.54 -32.32
N GLU A 62 -12.45 -38.07 -32.21
CA GLU A 62 -11.30 -38.90 -31.78
C GLU A 62 -11.20 -39.07 -30.25
N THR A 63 -12.05 -38.37 -29.49
CA THR A 63 -12.01 -38.34 -28.01
C THR A 63 -13.36 -38.77 -27.41
N SER A 64 -13.32 -39.44 -26.25
CA SER A 64 -14.53 -39.93 -25.57
C SER A 64 -15.39 -38.79 -25.00
N ASP A 65 -16.61 -39.09 -24.57
CA ASP A 65 -17.55 -38.08 -24.06
C ASP A 65 -17.26 -37.65 -22.61
N ASP A 66 -16.34 -38.34 -21.93
CA ASP A 66 -15.74 -37.91 -20.65
C ASP A 66 -14.41 -37.17 -20.83
N PHE A 67 -13.83 -37.16 -22.04
CA PHE A 67 -12.63 -36.37 -22.33
C PHE A 67 -12.97 -34.88 -22.45
N ARG A 68 -12.05 -34.00 -22.07
CA ARG A 68 -12.27 -32.56 -22.06
C ARG A 68 -11.12 -31.75 -22.66
N PHE A 69 -11.44 -30.56 -23.10
CA PHE A 69 -10.54 -29.57 -23.65
C PHE A 69 -10.55 -28.30 -22.79
N THR A 70 -9.39 -27.66 -22.73
CA THR A 70 -9.27 -26.26 -22.30
C THR A 70 -8.45 -25.53 -23.34
N ILE A 71 -8.78 -24.28 -23.63
CA ILE A 71 -8.23 -23.59 -24.80
C ILE A 71 -7.75 -22.21 -24.36
N LYS A 72 -6.44 -21.96 -24.40
CA LYS A 72 -5.90 -20.60 -24.32
C LYS A 72 -6.11 -19.92 -25.66
N ILE A 73 -6.85 -18.81 -25.67
CA ILE A 73 -7.19 -18.10 -26.91
C ILE A 73 -5.92 -17.53 -27.56
N PRO A 74 -5.78 -17.59 -28.90
CA PRO A 74 -4.66 -16.98 -29.62
C PRO A 74 -4.45 -15.50 -29.27
N GLN A 75 -3.21 -15.14 -28.92
CA GLN A 75 -2.90 -13.78 -28.44
C GLN A 75 -3.10 -12.72 -29.54
N ASN A 76 -3.03 -13.10 -30.82
CA ASN A 76 -3.34 -12.22 -31.94
C ASN A 76 -4.84 -11.84 -32.02
N LEU A 77 -5.76 -12.71 -31.59
CA LEU A 77 -7.18 -12.40 -31.46
C LEU A 77 -7.42 -11.50 -30.23
N ILE A 78 -6.78 -11.82 -29.11
CA ILE A 78 -6.84 -10.99 -27.90
C ILE A 78 -6.33 -9.57 -28.17
N ASN A 79 -5.16 -9.41 -28.82
CA ASN A 79 -4.57 -8.11 -29.08
C ASN A 79 -5.44 -7.22 -30.00
N LYS A 80 -6.22 -7.82 -30.94
CA LYS A 80 -7.17 -7.07 -31.79
C LYS A 80 -8.30 -6.41 -31.00
N THR A 81 -8.66 -6.93 -29.83
CA THR A 81 -9.73 -6.36 -29.00
C THR A 81 -9.38 -4.99 -28.42
N THR A 82 -8.10 -4.58 -28.49
CA THR A 82 -7.58 -3.36 -27.86
C THR A 82 -7.74 -2.10 -28.73
N THR A 83 -7.66 -2.23 -30.06
CA THR A 83 -7.55 -1.08 -30.97
C THR A 83 -8.89 -0.40 -31.28
N SER A 84 -10.02 -1.08 -31.03
CA SER A 84 -11.36 -0.58 -31.43
C SER A 84 -12.53 -1.10 -30.58
N GLY A 85 -12.29 -1.93 -29.56
CA GLY A 85 -13.36 -2.62 -28.83
C GLY A 85 -14.15 -3.63 -29.67
N GLN A 86 -13.69 -3.95 -30.88
CA GLN A 86 -14.34 -4.91 -31.78
C GLN A 86 -13.97 -6.34 -31.41
N PHE A 87 -14.86 -7.00 -30.69
CA PHE A 87 -14.74 -8.42 -30.31
C PHE A 87 -15.11 -9.38 -31.46
N GLU A 88 -15.49 -8.89 -32.64
CA GLU A 88 -16.01 -9.69 -33.77
C GLU A 88 -15.09 -10.84 -34.21
N SER A 89 -13.77 -10.63 -34.24
CA SER A 89 -12.79 -11.69 -34.56
C SER A 89 -12.66 -12.74 -33.44
N LEU A 90 -12.96 -12.39 -32.19
CA LEU A 90 -13.00 -13.31 -31.06
C LEU A 90 -14.34 -14.07 -31.04
N GLY A 91 -15.47 -13.38 -31.24
CA GLY A 91 -16.80 -13.98 -31.31
C GLY A 91 -16.90 -15.07 -32.38
N ARG A 92 -16.45 -14.80 -33.61
CA ARG A 92 -16.35 -15.82 -34.68
C ARG A 92 -15.55 -17.06 -34.28
N PHE A 93 -14.44 -16.87 -33.55
CA PHE A 93 -13.65 -18.00 -33.08
C PHE A 93 -14.34 -18.78 -31.94
N LEU A 94 -15.07 -18.11 -31.06
CA LEU A 94 -15.90 -18.75 -30.02
C LEU A 94 -17.10 -19.50 -30.63
N GLU A 95 -17.65 -19.02 -31.75
CA GLU A 95 -18.64 -19.72 -32.57
C GLU A 95 -18.04 -20.99 -33.23
N ASP A 96 -16.86 -20.89 -33.86
CA ASP A 96 -16.16 -22.07 -34.41
C ASP A 96 -15.91 -23.15 -33.34
N LEU A 97 -15.65 -22.74 -32.09
CA LEU A 97 -15.45 -23.64 -30.95
C LEU A 97 -16.72 -24.35 -30.46
N HIS A 98 -17.93 -23.97 -30.88
CA HIS A 98 -19.17 -24.69 -30.48
C HIS A 98 -19.17 -26.16 -30.92
N VAL A 99 -18.39 -26.52 -31.94
CA VAL A 99 -18.13 -27.92 -32.34
C VAL A 99 -17.60 -28.79 -31.18
N LEU A 100 -16.96 -28.17 -30.19
CA LEU A 100 -16.42 -28.83 -28.98
C LEU A 100 -17.13 -28.39 -27.70
N GLU A 101 -18.26 -27.65 -27.76
CA GLU A 101 -18.87 -26.98 -26.60
C GLU A 101 -19.03 -27.90 -25.37
N GLU A 102 -19.72 -29.03 -25.53
CA GLU A 102 -19.95 -30.04 -24.47
C GLU A 102 -18.66 -30.67 -23.91
N LYS A 103 -17.56 -30.58 -24.68
CA LYS A 103 -16.23 -31.07 -24.33
C LYS A 103 -15.27 -29.95 -23.88
N ILE A 104 -15.61 -28.67 -23.95
CA ILE A 104 -14.80 -27.56 -23.43
C ILE A 104 -15.15 -27.32 -21.96
N LEU A 105 -14.15 -27.36 -21.07
CA LEU A 105 -14.34 -26.98 -19.66
C LEU A 105 -14.07 -25.52 -19.42
N VAL A 106 -12.97 -24.99 -19.96
CA VAL A 106 -12.50 -23.63 -19.67
C VAL A 106 -11.84 -23.02 -20.90
N ILE A 107 -12.29 -21.82 -21.26
CA ILE A 107 -11.56 -20.90 -22.11
C ILE A 107 -10.59 -20.09 -21.24
N LEU A 108 -9.29 -20.13 -21.56
CA LEU A 108 -8.26 -19.39 -20.85
C LEU A 108 -7.92 -18.10 -21.64
N LEU A 109 -7.99 -16.97 -20.96
CA LEU A 109 -7.65 -15.66 -21.49
C LEU A 109 -6.38 -15.14 -20.80
N SER A 110 -5.56 -14.38 -21.52
CA SER A 110 -4.45 -13.60 -20.93
C SER A 110 -4.48 -12.17 -21.45
N PRO A 111 -4.27 -11.14 -20.60
CA PRO A 111 -4.29 -9.76 -21.06
C PRO A 111 -3.20 -9.46 -22.09
N PRO A 112 -3.44 -8.54 -23.04
CA PRO A 112 -2.39 -7.93 -23.83
C PRO A 112 -1.30 -7.35 -22.92
N PRO A 113 0.00 -7.52 -23.24
CA PRO A 113 1.10 -7.10 -22.36
C PRO A 113 1.12 -5.59 -22.07
N ASN A 114 0.54 -4.78 -22.97
CA ASN A 114 0.50 -3.32 -22.85
C ASN A 114 -0.74 -2.79 -22.10
N ILE A 115 -1.64 -3.66 -21.62
CA ILE A 115 -2.81 -3.26 -20.84
C ILE A 115 -2.59 -3.53 -19.35
N SER A 116 -2.89 -2.53 -18.54
CA SER A 116 -2.95 -2.61 -17.07
C SER A 116 -4.34 -2.24 -16.58
N LEU A 117 -4.70 -2.66 -15.36
CA LEU A 117 -5.99 -2.33 -14.75
C LEU A 117 -6.28 -0.82 -14.72
N GLN A 118 -5.21 0.00 -14.60
CA GLN A 118 -5.26 1.46 -14.48
C GLN A 118 -5.46 2.20 -15.82
N ASN A 119 -5.22 1.55 -16.97
CA ASN A 119 -5.29 2.17 -18.31
C ASN A 119 -6.19 1.35 -19.24
N THR A 120 -7.48 1.71 -19.34
CA THR A 120 -8.57 1.01 -20.05
C THR A 120 -8.78 -0.48 -19.75
N GLY A 121 -7.88 -1.13 -19.01
CA GLY A 121 -7.88 -2.55 -18.73
C GLY A 121 -9.08 -3.07 -17.96
N ARG A 122 -9.69 -2.24 -17.11
CA ARG A 122 -10.99 -2.56 -16.51
C ARG A 122 -12.08 -2.76 -17.57
N ALA A 123 -12.26 -1.80 -18.48
CA ALA A 123 -13.28 -1.87 -19.52
C ALA A 123 -12.99 -3.01 -20.51
N TRP A 124 -11.71 -3.24 -20.83
CA TRP A 124 -11.27 -4.39 -21.59
C TRP A 124 -11.62 -5.72 -20.88
N LEU A 125 -11.35 -5.85 -19.58
CA LEU A 125 -11.61 -7.06 -18.81
C LEU A 125 -13.11 -7.34 -18.69
N GLU A 126 -13.92 -6.34 -18.33
CA GLU A 126 -15.38 -6.47 -18.29
C GLU A 126 -15.95 -6.81 -19.68
N GLY A 127 -15.42 -6.21 -20.75
CA GLY A 127 -15.82 -6.48 -22.14
C GLY A 127 -15.44 -7.88 -22.64
N ILE A 128 -14.21 -8.34 -22.41
CA ILE A 128 -13.76 -9.66 -22.89
C ILE A 128 -14.41 -10.80 -22.10
N LEU A 129 -14.60 -10.63 -20.78
CA LEU A 129 -15.35 -11.59 -19.97
C LEU A 129 -16.81 -11.64 -20.40
N HIS A 130 -17.44 -10.49 -20.68
CA HIS A 130 -18.81 -10.46 -21.19
C HIS A 130 -18.94 -11.23 -22.52
N ASN A 131 -18.05 -11.00 -23.48
CA ASN A 131 -18.08 -11.72 -24.76
C ASN A 131 -17.86 -13.23 -24.57
N ALA A 132 -16.83 -13.62 -23.82
CA ALA A 132 -16.51 -15.05 -23.63
C ALA A 132 -17.61 -15.80 -22.86
N THR A 133 -18.22 -15.18 -21.83
CA THR A 133 -19.32 -15.77 -21.06
C THR A 133 -20.67 -15.72 -21.78
N TYR A 134 -20.90 -14.75 -22.68
CA TYR A 134 -22.10 -14.70 -23.52
C TYR A 134 -22.22 -15.92 -24.45
N HIS A 135 -21.10 -16.44 -24.96
CA HIS A 135 -21.04 -17.70 -25.72
C HIS A 135 -21.08 -18.96 -24.83
N GLY A 136 -21.60 -18.88 -23.59
CA GLY A 136 -21.83 -20.04 -22.71
C GLY A 136 -20.59 -20.63 -22.03
N PHE A 137 -19.38 -20.26 -22.46
CA PHE A 137 -18.15 -20.84 -21.94
C PHE A 137 -17.85 -20.41 -20.50
N SER A 138 -17.36 -21.36 -19.69
CA SER A 138 -16.66 -21.05 -18.44
C SER A 138 -15.28 -20.48 -18.74
N VAL A 139 -14.91 -19.39 -18.07
CA VAL A 139 -13.71 -18.60 -18.41
C VAL A 139 -12.73 -18.57 -17.24
N ALA A 140 -11.44 -18.77 -17.54
CA ALA A 140 -10.35 -18.44 -16.63
C ALA A 140 -9.47 -17.34 -17.20
N VAL A 141 -8.84 -16.54 -16.33
CA VAL A 141 -7.91 -15.48 -16.73
C VAL A 141 -6.56 -15.67 -16.05
N ASP A 142 -5.52 -15.85 -16.87
CA ASP A 142 -4.11 -15.87 -16.46
C ASP A 142 -3.49 -14.50 -16.76
N PHE A 143 -3.28 -13.72 -15.69
CA PHE A 143 -2.67 -12.38 -15.75
C PHE A 143 -1.13 -12.41 -15.89
N GLU A 144 -0.53 -13.61 -15.94
CA GLU A 144 0.91 -13.84 -16.11
C GLU A 144 1.75 -13.03 -15.10
N ILE A 145 2.90 -12.45 -15.48
CA ILE A 145 3.79 -11.76 -14.53
C ILE A 145 3.36 -10.28 -14.29
N ASN A 146 2.23 -9.84 -14.86
CA ASN A 146 1.82 -8.42 -14.82
C ASN A 146 1.17 -8.04 -13.47
N ASN A 147 2.00 -7.49 -12.58
CA ASN A 147 1.62 -7.09 -11.22
C ASN A 147 0.40 -6.15 -11.10
N THR A 148 0.05 -5.40 -12.15
CA THR A 148 -1.03 -4.39 -12.06
C THR A 148 -2.42 -5.00 -11.90
N TRP A 149 -2.61 -6.27 -12.24
CA TRP A 149 -3.91 -6.94 -12.19
C TRP A 149 -4.23 -7.57 -10.83
N TYR A 150 -3.26 -7.74 -9.95
CA TYR A 150 -3.41 -8.49 -8.70
C TYR A 150 -3.98 -7.62 -7.57
N GLN A 151 -5.26 -7.26 -7.72
CA GLN A 151 -5.99 -6.34 -6.84
C GLN A 151 -7.42 -6.83 -6.62
N GLU A 152 -8.02 -6.48 -5.48
CA GLU A 152 -9.37 -6.92 -5.13
C GLU A 152 -10.44 -6.46 -6.14
N LEU A 153 -10.22 -5.35 -6.85
CA LEU A 153 -11.08 -4.91 -7.96
C LEU A 153 -11.12 -5.93 -9.10
N THR A 154 -9.98 -6.49 -9.51
CA THR A 154 -9.90 -7.55 -10.52
C THR A 154 -10.63 -8.81 -10.06
N TYR A 155 -10.42 -9.21 -8.80
CA TYR A 155 -11.09 -10.38 -8.23
C TYR A 155 -12.62 -10.19 -8.14
N ASN A 156 -13.09 -8.98 -7.85
CA ASN A 156 -14.51 -8.64 -7.89
C ASN A 156 -15.10 -8.64 -9.29
N ILE A 157 -14.36 -8.18 -10.31
CA ILE A 157 -14.77 -8.30 -11.72
C ILE A 157 -14.89 -9.78 -12.09
N LEU A 158 -13.88 -10.61 -11.78
CA LEU A 158 -13.94 -12.05 -12.05
C LEU A 158 -15.13 -12.74 -11.36
N ARG A 159 -15.40 -12.42 -10.08
CA ARG A 159 -16.58 -12.91 -9.34
C ARG A 159 -17.90 -12.52 -10.01
N ARG A 160 -18.01 -11.29 -10.51
CA ARG A 160 -19.21 -10.78 -11.21
C ARG A 160 -19.54 -11.59 -12.47
N TYR A 161 -18.53 -12.08 -13.18
CA TYR A 161 -18.68 -12.92 -14.38
C TYR A 161 -18.53 -14.43 -14.10
N ASN A 162 -18.49 -14.85 -12.83
CA ASN A 162 -18.21 -16.23 -12.40
C ASN A 162 -16.99 -16.86 -13.14
N SER A 163 -15.93 -16.08 -13.31
CA SER A 163 -14.72 -16.49 -14.02
C SER A 163 -13.58 -16.82 -13.06
N SER A 164 -12.82 -17.88 -13.31
CA SER A 164 -11.71 -18.28 -12.44
C SER A 164 -10.49 -17.39 -12.66
N PHE A 165 -9.90 -16.85 -11.59
CA PHE A 165 -8.50 -16.46 -11.60
C PHE A 165 -7.68 -17.75 -11.85
N ALA A 166 -6.74 -17.72 -12.81
CA ALA A 166 -5.91 -18.89 -13.12
C ALA A 166 -4.74 -18.96 -12.15
N TRP A 167 -4.68 -20.04 -11.36
CA TRP A 167 -3.58 -20.27 -10.44
C TRP A 167 -2.42 -20.93 -11.21
N SER A 168 -1.21 -20.39 -11.11
CA SER A 168 -0.04 -20.87 -11.88
C SER A 168 1.21 -20.98 -11.01
N ASN A 169 2.28 -21.58 -11.51
CA ASN A 169 3.55 -21.63 -10.77
C ASN A 169 4.50 -20.46 -11.13
N SER A 170 4.37 -19.89 -12.34
CA SER A 170 5.29 -18.86 -12.87
C SER A 170 4.96 -17.42 -12.48
N GLY A 171 3.68 -17.07 -12.31
CA GLY A 171 3.27 -15.72 -11.88
C GLY A 171 3.24 -15.51 -10.36
N HIS A 172 3.45 -16.56 -9.57
CA HIS A 172 2.91 -16.65 -8.21
C HIS A 172 3.91 -16.44 -7.07
N GLN A 173 5.16 -16.07 -7.36
CA GLN A 173 6.10 -15.60 -6.33
C GLN A 173 5.68 -14.27 -5.69
N TYR A 174 4.63 -13.61 -6.21
CA TYR A 174 4.37 -12.21 -5.93
C TYR A 174 2.95 -11.85 -5.47
N TYR A 175 1.94 -12.73 -5.47
CA TYR A 175 0.54 -12.34 -5.17
C TYR A 175 -0.31 -13.42 -4.47
N TYR A 176 -1.37 -12.98 -3.77
CA TYR A 176 -2.29 -13.84 -3.03
C TYR A 176 -3.31 -14.52 -3.97
N PRO A 177 -3.42 -15.86 -3.99
CA PRO A 177 -4.40 -16.56 -4.82
C PRO A 177 -5.82 -16.36 -4.27
N ALA A 178 -6.76 -16.03 -5.17
CA ALA A 178 -8.16 -15.79 -4.84
C ALA A 178 -9.09 -16.79 -5.52
N VAL A 179 -10.17 -17.16 -4.83
CA VAL A 179 -11.31 -17.89 -5.40
C VAL A 179 -12.29 -16.87 -5.96
N THR A 180 -12.54 -16.95 -7.27
CA THR A 180 -13.38 -15.99 -8.00
C THR A 180 -14.52 -16.63 -8.79
N SER A 181 -14.66 -17.95 -8.78
CA SER A 181 -15.78 -18.66 -9.41
C SER A 181 -16.13 -19.94 -8.66
N ASN A 182 -17.15 -20.65 -9.13
CA ASN A 182 -17.53 -21.98 -8.65
C ASN A 182 -16.55 -23.12 -9.04
N PHE A 183 -15.56 -22.84 -9.90
CA PHE A 183 -14.47 -23.75 -10.28
C PHE A 183 -13.09 -23.10 -10.08
N ILE A 184 -12.01 -23.89 -10.23
CA ILE A 184 -10.62 -23.40 -10.19
C ILE A 184 -9.84 -23.98 -11.37
N PHE A 185 -9.15 -23.11 -12.09
CA PHE A 185 -8.15 -23.47 -13.08
C PHE A 185 -6.74 -23.42 -12.46
N LEU A 186 -6.02 -24.55 -12.48
CA LEU A 186 -4.68 -24.70 -11.93
C LEU A 186 -3.69 -25.13 -13.02
N ASN A 187 -2.62 -24.36 -13.20
CA ASN A 187 -1.62 -24.57 -14.24
C ASN A 187 -0.21 -24.73 -13.63
N LEU A 188 0.31 -25.97 -13.61
CA LEU A 188 1.56 -26.28 -12.90
C LEU A 188 2.83 -26.10 -13.75
N ASN A 189 2.73 -25.38 -14.89
CA ASN A 189 3.80 -24.99 -15.83
C ASN A 189 5.21 -24.88 -15.21
N ASN A 190 6.21 -25.46 -15.89
CA ASN A 190 7.65 -25.31 -15.60
C ASN A 190 8.13 -25.79 -14.22
N ALA A 191 7.29 -26.41 -13.40
CA ALA A 191 7.81 -27.19 -12.28
C ALA A 191 8.46 -28.48 -12.81
N SER A 192 9.59 -28.91 -12.24
CA SER A 192 10.22 -30.20 -12.52
C SER A 192 9.38 -31.36 -11.94
N ILE A 193 8.19 -31.53 -12.49
CA ILE A 193 7.16 -32.47 -12.08
C ILE A 193 7.18 -33.62 -13.07
N ASN A 194 7.57 -34.78 -12.55
CA ASN A 194 7.49 -36.03 -13.27
C ASN A 194 6.14 -36.71 -13.06
N ASN A 195 5.87 -37.78 -13.82
CA ASN A 195 4.60 -38.51 -13.73
C ASN A 195 4.30 -38.95 -12.28
N ASP A 196 5.30 -39.42 -11.53
CA ASP A 196 5.15 -39.79 -10.11
C ASP A 196 4.83 -38.58 -9.21
N ARG A 197 5.37 -37.40 -9.51
CA ARG A 197 5.16 -36.16 -8.75
C ARG A 197 3.81 -35.53 -9.08
N ALA A 198 3.33 -35.63 -10.32
CA ALA A 198 1.98 -35.27 -10.72
C ALA A 198 0.95 -36.22 -10.09
N MET A 199 1.14 -37.53 -10.24
CA MET A 199 0.31 -38.54 -9.57
C MET A 199 0.37 -38.41 -8.06
N ARG A 200 1.52 -38.03 -7.47
CA ARG A 200 1.62 -37.69 -6.05
C ARG A 200 0.80 -36.46 -5.69
N TRP A 201 0.79 -35.38 -6.48
CA TRP A 201 -0.11 -34.24 -6.23
C TRP A 201 -1.58 -34.63 -6.33
N ILE A 202 -1.96 -35.39 -7.36
CA ILE A 202 -3.34 -35.86 -7.58
C ILE A 202 -3.79 -36.77 -6.44
N ASN A 203 -2.94 -37.72 -6.04
CA ASN A 203 -3.18 -38.60 -4.91
C ASN A 203 -3.19 -37.82 -3.59
N LEU A 204 -2.33 -36.82 -3.41
CA LEU A 204 -2.25 -36.00 -2.20
C LEU A 204 -3.42 -35.00 -2.09
N ILE A 205 -4.01 -34.56 -3.20
CA ILE A 205 -5.30 -33.86 -3.22
C ILE A 205 -6.42 -34.83 -2.80
N LYS A 206 -6.53 -36.00 -3.44
CA LYS A 206 -7.50 -37.07 -3.08
C LYS A 206 -7.31 -37.65 -1.66
N GLN A 207 -6.10 -37.57 -1.11
CA GLN A 207 -5.72 -38.06 0.21
C GLN A 207 -5.84 -36.97 1.26
N LYS A 208 -5.63 -35.68 0.95
CA LYS A 208 -6.01 -34.58 1.86
C LYS A 208 -7.51 -34.42 1.98
N GLU A 209 -8.28 -34.87 0.98
CA GLU A 209 -9.73 -35.13 1.07
C GLU A 209 -10.07 -36.28 2.06
N LYS A 210 -9.07 -36.99 2.63
CA LYS A 210 -9.18 -38.12 3.58
C LYS A 210 -8.15 -38.14 4.75
N GLU A 211 -7.33 -37.10 4.87
CA GLU A 211 -6.29 -36.79 5.86
C GLU A 211 -5.05 -37.73 6.06
N THR A 212 -3.85 -37.12 5.99
CA THR A 212 -2.51 -37.55 6.49
C THR A 212 -1.74 -38.75 5.85
N GLY A 213 -0.40 -38.62 5.69
CA GLY A 213 0.56 -39.72 5.32
C GLY A 213 1.47 -39.45 4.09
N TYR A 214 2.77 -39.81 4.13
CA TYR A 214 3.86 -39.29 3.25
C TYR A 214 4.55 -40.29 2.26
N LEU A 215 5.48 -39.75 1.43
CA LEU A 215 6.53 -40.38 0.55
C LEU A 215 6.07 -40.86 -0.87
N LYS A 216 6.91 -41.13 -1.91
CA LYS A 216 8.37 -40.90 -2.17
C LYS A 216 8.68 -40.31 -3.59
N HIS A 217 9.52 -40.93 -4.44
CA HIS A 217 10.05 -40.42 -5.74
C HIS A 217 10.30 -41.51 -6.83
N THR A 218 10.14 -41.13 -8.12
CA THR A 218 11.03 -41.45 -9.27
C THR A 218 10.94 -40.30 -10.31
N ASN A 219 11.61 -40.33 -11.49
CA ASN A 219 11.88 -39.15 -12.35
C ASN A 219 11.55 -39.33 -13.86
N ASN A 220 10.95 -38.28 -14.47
CA ASN A 220 10.80 -37.93 -15.92
C ASN A 220 9.73 -36.83 -16.09
N THR A 221 10.11 -35.59 -16.44
CA THR A 221 9.25 -34.38 -16.32
C THR A 221 8.25 -34.15 -17.45
N ILE A 222 7.02 -33.73 -17.11
CA ILE A 222 5.89 -33.44 -18.01
C ILE A 222 5.10 -32.24 -17.45
N ASP A 223 4.75 -31.25 -18.29
CA ASP A 223 3.87 -30.13 -17.90
C ASP A 223 2.39 -30.54 -17.84
N TYR A 224 1.71 -30.16 -16.76
CA TYR A 224 0.30 -30.49 -16.51
C TYR A 224 -0.57 -29.29 -16.15
N SER A 225 -1.80 -29.32 -16.66
CA SER A 225 -2.93 -28.47 -16.24
C SER A 225 -3.96 -29.34 -15.51
N ILE A 226 -4.52 -28.79 -14.43
CA ILE A 226 -5.49 -29.43 -13.54
C ILE A 226 -6.70 -28.52 -13.40
N ILE A 227 -7.90 -29.08 -13.54
CA ILE A 227 -9.16 -28.37 -13.29
C ILE A 227 -9.97 -29.04 -12.20
N VAL A 228 -10.53 -28.19 -11.34
CA VAL A 228 -11.38 -28.53 -10.20
C VAL A 228 -12.73 -27.87 -10.40
N LEU A 229 -13.78 -28.66 -10.69
CA LEU A 229 -15.05 -28.09 -11.14
C LEU A 229 -16.06 -27.70 -10.03
N HIS A 230 -15.91 -28.17 -8.80
CA HIS A 230 -16.85 -27.85 -7.72
C HIS A 230 -16.20 -27.88 -6.32
N ASN A 231 -16.76 -27.07 -5.40
CA ASN A 231 -16.47 -26.92 -3.97
C ASN A 231 -15.45 -25.82 -3.58
N PRO A 232 -15.91 -24.58 -3.30
CA PRO A 232 -15.09 -23.50 -2.76
C PRO A 232 -14.40 -23.81 -1.42
N SER A 233 -14.95 -24.70 -0.58
CA SER A 233 -14.31 -25.07 0.69
C SER A 233 -13.05 -25.91 0.46
N ALA A 234 -13.00 -26.70 -0.61
CA ALA A 234 -11.79 -27.44 -1.02
C ALA A 234 -10.76 -26.54 -1.72
N ALA A 235 -11.17 -25.36 -2.21
CA ALA A 235 -10.25 -24.38 -2.80
C ALA A 235 -9.13 -23.98 -1.84
N HIS A 236 -9.47 -23.78 -0.56
CA HIS A 236 -8.49 -23.43 0.47
C HIS A 236 -7.54 -24.60 0.80
N LEU A 237 -7.99 -25.85 0.67
CA LEU A 237 -7.11 -27.01 0.76
C LEU A 237 -6.11 -27.05 -0.40
N ILE A 238 -6.56 -26.78 -1.62
CA ILE A 238 -5.70 -26.73 -2.81
C ILE A 238 -4.75 -25.53 -2.76
N GLN A 239 -5.21 -24.39 -2.26
CA GLN A 239 -4.38 -23.23 -1.91
C GLN A 239 -3.28 -23.66 -0.94
N ASN A 240 -3.60 -24.32 0.17
CA ASN A 240 -2.65 -24.82 1.17
C ASN A 240 -1.81 -26.03 0.69
N LEU A 241 -2.04 -26.53 -0.53
CA LEU A 241 -1.23 -27.57 -1.16
C LEU A 241 -0.19 -26.97 -2.11
N ILE A 242 -0.60 -26.04 -2.97
CA ILE A 242 0.31 -25.33 -3.89
C ILE A 242 1.13 -24.28 -3.12
N PHE A 243 0.49 -23.61 -2.16
CA PHE A 243 0.99 -22.52 -1.33
C PHE A 243 0.80 -22.89 0.15
N PRO A 244 1.59 -23.83 0.70
CA PRO A 244 1.43 -24.27 2.08
C PRO A 244 1.58 -23.09 3.06
N THR A 245 0.48 -22.74 3.73
CA THR A 245 0.53 -21.88 4.92
C THR A 245 1.50 -22.49 5.93
N PRO A 246 2.49 -21.72 6.45
CA PRO A 246 3.28 -22.20 7.57
C PRO A 246 2.33 -22.46 8.73
N LYS A 247 2.30 -23.70 9.22
CA LYS A 247 1.48 -24.05 10.38
C LYS A 247 1.94 -23.20 11.56
N SER A 248 1.02 -22.50 12.21
CA SER A 248 1.27 -22.01 13.56
C SER A 248 1.75 -23.19 14.42
N PRO A 249 2.94 -23.13 15.03
CA PRO A 249 3.37 -24.19 15.93
C PRO A 249 2.44 -24.17 17.14
N ASN A 250 1.84 -25.32 17.45
CA ASN A 250 1.16 -25.50 18.72
C ASN A 250 2.17 -25.21 19.84
N LEU A 251 1.70 -24.54 20.88
CA LEU A 251 2.48 -24.27 22.09
C LEU A 251 2.91 -25.59 22.74
N SER A 252 4.17 -25.95 22.53
CA SER A 252 4.95 -26.78 23.43
C SER A 252 6.24 -26.02 23.70
N GLU A 253 6.43 -25.61 24.95
CA GLU A 253 7.69 -25.04 25.41
C GLU A 253 8.81 -26.07 25.28
N ASP A 254 10.04 -25.55 25.23
CA ASP A 254 11.32 -26.25 25.07
C ASP A 254 11.71 -26.84 23.70
N SER A 255 12.84 -26.29 23.25
CA SER A 255 13.85 -26.83 22.35
C SER A 255 13.70 -26.65 20.82
N GLN A 256 14.81 -26.16 20.26
CA GLN A 256 15.23 -26.11 18.84
C GLN A 256 14.74 -24.92 18.00
N LYS A 257 15.73 -24.09 17.60
CA LYS A 257 15.59 -23.01 16.61
C LYS A 257 15.06 -23.58 15.29
N PRO A 258 14.08 -22.96 14.62
CA PRO A 258 13.70 -23.35 13.27
C PRO A 258 14.87 -23.08 12.32
N SER A 259 15.21 -24.10 11.52
CA SER A 259 16.18 -23.97 10.43
C SER A 259 15.67 -22.97 9.38
N SER A 260 16.62 -22.24 8.77
CA SER A 260 16.39 -21.19 7.78
C SER A 260 15.62 -21.70 6.56
N THR A 261 14.28 -21.64 6.65
CA THR A 261 13.36 -21.94 5.56
C THR A 261 12.91 -20.59 5.02
N THR A 262 13.38 -20.22 3.82
CA THR A 262 13.21 -18.89 3.23
C THR A 262 11.72 -18.53 3.13
N GLN A 263 11.24 -17.67 4.05
CA GLN A 263 9.83 -17.22 4.06
C GLN A 263 9.56 -16.37 2.82
N ILE A 264 8.84 -16.96 1.86
CA ILE A 264 8.39 -16.26 0.65
C ILE A 264 7.41 -15.16 1.07
N TRP A 265 7.68 -13.93 0.64
CA TRP A 265 6.80 -12.78 0.86
C TRP A 265 5.91 -12.53 -0.36
N PRO A 266 4.65 -13.01 -0.39
CA PRO A 266 3.71 -12.62 -1.43
C PRO A 266 3.30 -11.16 -1.28
N GLY A 267 3.19 -10.46 -2.40
CA GLY A 267 2.69 -9.09 -2.49
C GLY A 267 3.79 -8.04 -2.55
N LYS A 268 3.39 -6.81 -2.23
CA LYS A 268 4.30 -5.68 -2.07
C LYS A 268 5.06 -5.81 -0.75
N ILE A 269 6.31 -5.34 -0.73
CA ILE A 269 7.06 -5.09 0.50
C ILE A 269 7.01 -3.58 0.74
N ILE A 270 6.23 -3.16 1.74
CA ILE A 270 6.12 -1.76 2.17
C ILE A 270 6.84 -1.62 3.51
N MET A 271 7.71 -0.64 3.61
CA MET A 271 8.34 -0.24 4.87
C MET A 271 7.82 1.14 5.27
N HIS A 272 7.41 1.29 6.53
CA HIS A 272 7.27 2.60 7.16
C HIS A 272 8.53 2.87 7.98
N ILE A 273 9.15 4.03 7.75
CA ILE A 273 10.38 4.47 8.42
C ILE A 273 10.08 5.75 9.19
N ASP A 274 10.45 5.76 10.47
CA ASP A 274 10.02 6.76 11.45
C ASP A 274 11.22 7.20 12.32
N MET A 275 11.66 8.47 12.19
CA MET A 275 12.82 8.98 12.93
C MET A 275 12.48 9.15 14.41
N ASN A 276 13.20 8.44 15.27
CA ASN A 276 12.85 8.39 16.69
C ASN A 276 13.17 9.71 17.40
N ALA A 277 12.12 10.38 17.89
CA ALA A 277 12.22 11.66 18.60
C ALA A 277 12.98 12.73 17.78
N PHE A 278 12.62 12.87 16.50
CA PHE A 278 13.37 13.62 15.50
C PHE A 278 13.87 15.02 15.93
N PHE A 279 13.01 15.93 16.41
CA PHE A 279 13.49 17.27 16.80
C PHE A 279 14.49 17.23 17.99
N PRO A 280 14.22 16.53 19.12
CA PRO A 280 15.23 16.21 20.14
C PRO A 280 16.53 15.66 19.57
N ALA A 281 16.48 14.64 18.70
CA ALA A 281 17.67 14.05 18.09
C ALA A 281 18.46 15.07 17.25
N CYS A 282 17.77 15.96 16.51
CA CYS A 282 18.37 17.10 15.82
C CYS A 282 19.06 18.08 16.80
N GLU A 283 18.50 18.34 17.97
CA GLU A 283 19.20 19.13 19.00
C GLU A 283 20.41 18.40 19.57
N GLU A 284 20.33 17.10 19.84
CA GLU A 284 21.46 16.27 20.30
C GLU A 284 22.61 16.18 19.27
N MET A 285 22.35 16.37 17.98
CA MET A 285 23.38 16.50 16.95
C MET A 285 24.09 17.85 17.01
N ARG A 286 23.37 18.94 17.28
CA ARG A 286 23.93 20.30 17.41
C ARG A 286 24.65 20.51 18.74
N ASP A 287 24.11 19.93 19.79
CA ASP A 287 24.56 20.05 21.18
C ASP A 287 24.61 18.65 21.81
N PRO A 288 25.73 17.92 21.63
CA PRO A 288 25.91 16.58 22.20
C PRO A 288 25.80 16.52 23.72
N SER A 289 25.86 17.67 24.42
CA SER A 289 25.68 17.73 25.87
C SER A 289 24.25 17.44 26.33
N LEU A 290 23.27 17.40 25.41
CA LEU A 290 21.88 17.06 25.67
C LEU A 290 21.63 15.55 25.79
N LYS A 291 22.52 14.72 25.25
CA LYS A 291 22.36 13.25 25.24
C LYS A 291 22.23 12.71 26.65
N GLY A 292 21.19 11.89 26.89
CA GLY A 292 20.89 11.36 28.23
C GLY A 292 20.29 12.37 29.21
N LYS A 293 19.92 13.59 28.77
CA LYS A 293 19.21 14.59 29.58
C LYS A 293 17.78 14.81 29.07
N ALA A 294 16.85 14.98 30.00
CA ALA A 294 15.47 15.32 29.69
C ALA A 294 15.40 16.70 29.01
N HIS A 295 15.04 16.72 27.73
CA HIS A 295 14.89 17.96 26.97
C HIS A 295 13.72 17.90 25.97
N ALA A 296 13.24 19.07 25.56
CA ALA A 296 12.11 19.22 24.67
C ALA A 296 12.28 20.40 23.70
N VAL A 297 11.84 20.19 22.46
CA VAL A 297 11.69 21.25 21.47
C VAL A 297 10.29 21.85 21.56
N ILE A 298 10.21 23.18 21.60
CA ILE A 298 8.98 23.89 21.97
C ILE A 298 8.43 24.79 20.86
N MET A 299 7.10 24.90 20.82
CA MET A 299 6.36 25.80 19.93
C MET A 299 6.03 27.10 20.68
N THR A 300 7.00 28.01 20.79
CA THR A 300 6.79 29.37 21.32
C THR A 300 7.49 30.41 20.42
N PRO A 301 6.93 31.63 20.27
CA PRO A 301 7.65 32.74 19.66
C PRO A 301 8.71 33.37 20.58
N GLU A 302 8.71 33.04 21.88
CA GLU A 302 9.66 33.56 22.87
C GLU A 302 11.08 33.00 22.63
N ARG A 303 12.04 33.89 22.33
CA ARG A 303 13.47 33.57 22.22
C ARG A 303 14.21 33.96 23.51
N GLU A 304 15.46 33.49 23.61
CA GLU A 304 16.30 33.50 24.82
C GLU A 304 16.38 34.85 25.56
N GLY A 305 16.58 34.79 26.88
CA GLY A 305 16.65 35.95 27.78
C GLY A 305 15.36 36.27 28.51
N SER A 306 14.21 35.83 27.99
CA SER A 306 12.92 35.83 28.70
C SER A 306 12.59 34.44 29.24
N SER A 307 11.99 34.36 30.43
CA SER A 307 11.57 33.08 31.00
C SER A 307 10.43 32.51 30.16
N ILE A 308 10.67 31.36 29.50
CA ILE A 308 9.64 30.71 28.68
C ILE A 308 8.46 30.33 29.58
N THR A 309 7.34 31.05 29.43
CA THR A 309 6.14 30.92 30.29
C THR A 309 5.00 30.17 29.59
N ARG A 310 4.96 30.17 28.25
CA ARG A 310 3.82 29.67 27.46
C ARG A 310 4.24 28.98 26.17
N GLY A 311 3.35 28.13 25.66
CA GLY A 311 3.53 27.32 24.46
C GLY A 311 3.15 25.86 24.68
N ALA A 312 3.52 25.00 23.72
CA ALA A 312 3.40 23.55 23.81
C ALA A 312 4.69 22.85 23.38
N VAL A 313 4.87 21.61 23.85
CA VAL A 313 5.94 20.70 23.41
C VAL A 313 5.67 20.26 21.98
N ALA A 314 6.61 20.54 21.06
CA ALA A 314 6.57 19.98 19.70
C ALA A 314 6.94 18.49 19.74
N SER A 315 8.11 18.20 20.31
CA SER A 315 8.62 16.86 20.54
C SER A 315 9.61 16.87 21.72
N CYS A 316 9.82 15.72 22.35
CA CYS A 316 10.62 15.58 23.57
C CYS A 316 11.42 14.27 23.58
N SER A 317 12.58 14.32 24.23
CA SER A 317 13.54 13.22 24.31
C SER A 317 12.96 12.02 25.08
N TYR A 318 13.55 10.83 24.91
CA TYR A 318 13.07 9.64 25.62
C TYR A 318 13.25 9.76 27.14
N GLU A 319 14.22 10.52 27.61
CA GLU A 319 14.41 10.86 29.02
C GLU A 319 13.27 11.75 29.54
N ALA A 320 12.84 12.75 28.76
CA ALA A 320 11.68 13.56 29.12
C ALA A 320 10.38 12.74 29.15
N ARG A 321 10.21 11.79 28.22
CA ARG A 321 9.05 10.87 28.18
C ARG A 321 8.93 9.99 29.43
N LYS A 322 10.04 9.65 30.10
CA LYS A 322 10.03 8.90 31.38
C LYS A 322 9.32 9.67 32.51
N TYR A 323 9.29 11.00 32.45
CA TYR A 323 8.54 11.86 33.36
C TYR A 323 7.08 12.09 32.91
N GLY A 324 6.62 11.43 31.83
CA GLY A 324 5.28 11.62 31.26
C GLY A 324 5.15 12.83 30.32
N VAL A 325 6.24 13.54 30.03
CA VAL A 325 6.23 14.63 29.03
C VAL A 325 5.97 14.04 27.64
N ARG A 326 5.08 14.67 26.87
CA ARG A 326 4.67 14.22 25.53
C ARG A 326 4.45 15.39 24.58
N SER A 327 4.49 15.12 23.27
CA SER A 327 4.08 16.09 22.24
C SER A 327 2.66 16.64 22.48
N ALA A 328 2.43 17.88 22.06
CA ALA A 328 1.21 18.66 22.29
C ALA A 328 0.86 18.95 23.76
N MET A 329 1.69 18.57 24.73
CA MET A 329 1.54 18.98 26.14
C MET A 329 1.87 20.47 26.32
N SER A 330 1.15 21.16 27.22
CA SER A 330 1.47 22.56 27.57
C SER A 330 2.81 22.65 28.31
N LEU A 331 3.58 23.73 28.09
CA LEU A 331 4.89 23.87 28.75
C LEU A 331 4.80 23.97 30.28
N SER A 332 3.71 24.54 30.81
CA SER A 332 3.44 24.54 32.25
C SER A 332 3.34 23.11 32.80
N LYS A 333 2.56 22.22 32.16
CA LYS A 333 2.44 20.82 32.60
C LYS A 333 3.73 20.03 32.37
N ALA A 334 4.46 20.31 31.29
CA ALA A 334 5.75 19.68 31.03
C ALA A 334 6.80 20.03 32.09
N LYS A 335 6.86 21.30 32.54
CA LYS A 335 7.72 21.74 33.64
C LYS A 335 7.24 21.23 35.01
N GLU A 336 5.94 21.10 35.23
CA GLU A 336 5.39 20.50 36.45
C GLU A 336 5.82 19.02 36.59
N LEU A 337 5.75 18.26 35.49
CA LEU A 337 6.19 16.86 35.43
C LEU A 337 7.72 16.69 35.46
N CYS A 338 8.46 17.63 34.87
CA CYS A 338 9.91 17.60 34.79
C CYS A 338 10.48 19.02 35.05
N PRO A 339 10.73 19.41 36.30
CA PRO A 339 11.18 20.76 36.65
C PRO A 339 12.51 21.17 36.01
N ASN A 340 13.39 20.19 35.78
CA ASN A 340 14.70 20.37 35.16
C ASN A 340 14.70 20.17 33.62
N LEU A 341 13.52 20.20 32.98
CA LEU A 341 13.38 19.99 31.53
C LEU A 341 14.10 21.11 30.74
N ILE A 342 15.13 20.73 29.99
CA ILE A 342 15.85 21.66 29.11
C ILE A 342 14.96 21.97 27.90
N LEU A 343 14.76 23.25 27.60
CA LEU A 343 13.92 23.68 26.48
C LEU A 343 14.78 24.25 25.35
N LYS A 344 14.50 23.82 24.11
CA LYS A 344 15.11 24.35 22.89
C LYS A 344 14.03 24.92 21.97
N PRO A 345 14.22 26.11 21.36
CA PRO A 345 13.24 26.66 20.42
C PRO A 345 13.17 25.82 19.14
N VAL A 346 12.00 25.79 18.49
CA VAL A 346 11.82 25.09 17.21
C VAL A 346 12.61 25.74 16.07
N ASP A 347 13.50 24.97 15.43
CA ASP A 347 14.23 25.40 14.23
C ASP A 347 13.77 24.61 12.99
N LYS A 348 12.71 25.13 12.35
CA LYS A 348 12.11 24.48 11.19
C LYS A 348 13.07 24.39 10.00
N GLU A 349 14.00 25.33 9.82
CA GLU A 349 14.88 25.32 8.65
C GLU A 349 15.92 24.22 8.78
N TYR A 350 16.57 24.13 9.95
CA TYR A 350 17.50 23.06 10.26
C TYR A 350 16.83 21.67 10.18
N TYR A 351 15.66 21.48 10.78
CA TYR A 351 14.97 20.18 10.73
C TYR A 351 14.57 19.77 9.31
N ASN A 352 14.22 20.73 8.43
CA ASN A 352 13.93 20.44 7.03
C ASN A 352 15.20 20.03 6.25
N LEU A 353 16.36 20.60 6.55
CA LEU A 353 17.64 20.19 5.93
C LEU A 353 18.00 18.75 6.31
N VAL A 354 17.89 18.40 7.59
CA VAL A 354 18.13 17.03 8.07
C VAL A 354 17.10 16.05 7.47
N SER A 355 15.82 16.44 7.40
CA SER A 355 14.76 15.66 6.74
C SER A 355 15.10 15.38 5.28
N GLN A 356 15.49 16.39 4.51
CA GLN A 356 15.87 16.22 3.09
C GLN A 356 17.09 15.30 2.90
N GLN A 357 18.01 15.25 3.86
CA GLN A 357 19.12 14.30 3.85
C GLN A 357 18.64 12.85 4.04
N VAL A 358 17.76 12.62 5.02
CA VAL A 358 17.14 11.30 5.25
C VAL A 358 16.28 10.85 4.06
N MET A 359 15.44 11.75 3.52
CA MET A 359 14.54 11.40 2.41
C MET A 359 15.30 11.04 1.14
N ARG A 360 16.35 11.79 0.77
CA ARG A 360 17.23 11.45 -0.37
C ARG A 360 17.91 10.09 -0.19
N LEU A 361 18.36 9.77 1.02
CA LEU A 361 18.90 8.44 1.31
C LEU A 361 17.83 7.34 1.14
N LEU A 362 16.60 7.57 1.60
CA LEU A 362 15.50 6.61 1.45
C LEU A 362 15.06 6.42 -0.02
N GLU A 363 15.21 7.42 -0.89
CA GLU A 363 14.98 7.29 -2.34
C GLU A 363 15.88 6.22 -2.98
N GLU A 364 17.11 6.03 -2.47
CA GLU A 364 18.03 5.00 -2.96
C GLU A 364 17.52 3.57 -2.68
N TYR A 365 16.74 3.39 -1.60
CA TYR A 365 16.14 2.11 -1.19
C TYR A 365 14.72 1.87 -1.72
N ALA A 366 14.11 2.87 -2.36
CA ALA A 366 12.71 2.84 -2.77
C ALA A 366 12.51 2.53 -4.27
N ASP A 367 11.47 1.76 -4.59
CA ASP A 367 10.81 1.79 -5.90
C ASP A 367 9.90 3.02 -6.00
N VAL A 368 9.22 3.35 -4.89
CA VAL A 368 8.35 4.52 -4.72
C VAL A 368 8.47 4.99 -3.27
N LEU A 369 8.65 6.30 -3.05
CA LEU A 369 8.71 6.92 -1.73
C LEU A 369 7.53 7.89 -1.53
N GLU A 370 6.89 7.81 -0.37
CA GLU A 370 5.82 8.71 0.09
C GLU A 370 6.23 9.37 1.41
N GLN A 371 6.65 10.64 1.35
CA GLN A 371 6.97 11.42 2.53
C GLN A 371 5.69 11.90 3.23
N THR A 372 5.36 11.30 4.37
CA THR A 372 4.14 11.60 5.15
C THR A 372 4.34 12.82 6.06
N SER A 373 5.47 12.92 6.75
CA SER A 373 5.85 14.05 7.61
C SER A 373 7.31 14.49 7.36
N ILE A 374 7.87 15.31 8.25
CA ILE A 374 9.28 15.69 8.23
C ILE A 374 10.20 14.54 8.70
N ASP A 375 9.65 13.60 9.47
CA ASP A 375 10.32 12.51 10.18
C ASP A 375 9.82 11.10 9.80
N GLU A 376 8.75 10.99 9.01
CA GLU A 376 8.11 9.74 8.61
C GLU A 376 8.01 9.63 7.07
N ALA A 377 8.19 8.41 6.55
CA ALA A 377 7.94 8.06 5.16
C ALA A 377 7.53 6.59 4.99
N TYR A 378 6.73 6.31 3.96
CA TYR A 378 6.59 4.95 3.41
C TYR A 378 7.50 4.78 2.20
N ILE A 379 8.07 3.58 2.03
CA ILE A 379 8.67 3.14 0.77
C ILE A 379 8.04 1.81 0.34
N GLU A 380 7.71 1.70 -0.95
CA GLU A 380 7.58 0.41 -1.61
C GLU A 380 8.98 0.02 -2.09
N CYS A 381 9.49 -1.16 -1.73
CA CYS A 381 10.88 -1.58 -2.00
C CYS A 381 10.98 -3.00 -2.59
N THR A 382 9.85 -3.51 -3.09
CA THR A 382 9.65 -4.83 -3.68
C THR A 382 10.74 -5.21 -4.72
N LYS A 383 10.95 -4.37 -5.75
CA LYS A 383 11.93 -4.66 -6.81
C LYS A 383 13.36 -4.37 -6.36
N LYS A 384 13.56 -3.37 -5.50
CA LYS A 384 14.87 -3.08 -4.88
C LYS A 384 15.41 -4.31 -4.14
N ILE A 385 14.62 -4.90 -3.24
CA ILE A 385 15.00 -6.14 -2.53
C ILE A 385 15.35 -7.27 -3.51
N MET A 386 14.54 -7.46 -4.57
CA MET A 386 14.82 -8.48 -5.60
C MET A 386 16.11 -8.21 -6.40
N GLN A 387 16.46 -6.94 -6.64
CA GLN A 387 17.73 -6.56 -7.29
C GLN A 387 18.92 -6.87 -6.38
N TYR A 388 18.83 -6.51 -5.09
CA TYR A 388 19.86 -6.84 -4.08
C TYR A 388 20.07 -8.35 -3.93
N GLN A 389 19.00 -9.15 -3.97
CA GLN A 389 19.10 -10.61 -3.95
C GLN A 389 19.83 -11.15 -5.19
N LYS A 390 19.47 -10.67 -6.40
CA LYS A 390 20.13 -11.09 -7.65
C LYS A 390 21.62 -10.72 -7.71
N GLN A 391 21.98 -9.50 -7.31
CA GLN A 391 23.37 -9.02 -7.33
C GLN A 391 24.30 -9.82 -6.41
N ASN A 392 23.78 -10.38 -5.32
CA ASN A 392 24.55 -11.24 -4.42
C ASN A 392 24.64 -12.71 -4.89
N ILE A 393 23.80 -13.14 -5.85
CA ILE A 393 23.87 -14.46 -6.48
C ILE A 393 24.86 -14.45 -7.66
N SER A 394 25.00 -13.33 -8.37
CA SER A 394 25.87 -13.21 -9.56
C SER A 394 27.37 -13.00 -9.28
N LYS A 395 27.88 -13.36 -8.09
CA LYS A 395 29.33 -13.33 -7.80
C LYS A 395 30.07 -14.64 -8.12
N ASP A 396 29.34 -15.69 -8.50
CA ASP A 396 29.91 -16.94 -9.02
C ASP A 396 30.12 -16.84 -10.54
N ASP A 397 31.15 -16.10 -10.95
CA ASP A 397 31.77 -16.21 -12.29
C ASP A 397 33.23 -16.70 -12.09
N PRO A 398 33.77 -17.58 -12.95
CA PRO A 398 34.87 -18.47 -12.56
C PRO A 398 36.22 -17.75 -12.48
N VAL A 399 36.70 -17.56 -11.25
CA VAL A 399 38.12 -17.25 -11.00
C VAL A 399 38.97 -18.48 -11.34
N ASP A 400 40.05 -18.26 -12.09
CA ASP A 400 41.02 -19.27 -12.50
C ASP A 400 41.51 -20.12 -11.31
N GLN A 401 41.29 -21.43 -11.34
CA GLN A 401 41.62 -22.37 -10.24
C GLN A 401 43.14 -22.59 -10.03
N LYS A 402 44.00 -21.72 -10.56
CA LYS A 402 45.47 -21.89 -10.56
C LYS A 402 46.23 -21.07 -9.51
N GLU A 403 45.60 -20.10 -8.84
CA GLU A 403 46.31 -19.26 -7.85
C GLU A 403 46.07 -19.67 -6.38
N LEU A 404 45.19 -20.65 -6.11
CA LEU A 404 44.83 -21.06 -4.75
C LEU A 404 45.71 -22.16 -4.13
N GLU A 405 46.68 -22.73 -4.85
CA GLU A 405 47.55 -23.79 -4.32
C GLU A 405 48.77 -23.28 -3.49
N ASN A 406 49.00 -21.96 -3.39
CA ASN A 406 50.23 -21.38 -2.84
C ASN A 406 50.07 -20.50 -1.58
N ILE A 407 48.96 -20.58 -0.85
CA ILE A 407 48.78 -19.84 0.42
C ILE A 407 48.89 -20.81 1.62
N PRO A 408 49.79 -20.58 2.60
CA PRO A 408 49.93 -21.46 3.76
C PRO A 408 48.68 -21.48 4.64
N ASN A 409 48.38 -22.66 5.20
CA ASN A 409 47.31 -22.85 6.19
C ASN A 409 47.57 -22.04 7.48
N ASP A 410 46.88 -20.91 7.64
CA ASP A 410 46.62 -20.31 8.96
C ASP A 410 45.15 -20.51 9.36
N SER A 411 44.94 -21.23 10.46
CA SER A 411 43.70 -21.89 10.82
C SER A 411 42.81 -21.07 11.77
N THR A 412 42.48 -19.81 11.41
CA THR A 412 41.65 -18.94 12.28
C THR A 412 40.50 -18.16 11.62
N ARG A 413 40.24 -18.26 10.31
CA ARG A 413 39.06 -17.62 9.68
C ARG A 413 38.30 -18.55 8.72
N LYS A 414 37.31 -19.28 9.26
CA LYS A 414 36.20 -19.77 8.43
C LYS A 414 35.28 -18.60 8.10
N TYR A 415 35.40 -18.07 6.89
CA TYR A 415 34.38 -17.21 6.31
C TYR A 415 33.16 -18.10 5.97
N ASP A 416 32.01 -17.82 6.59
CA ASP A 416 30.75 -18.46 6.23
C ASP A 416 30.32 -17.95 4.84
N VAL A 417 30.44 -18.83 3.84
CA VAL A 417 29.98 -18.58 2.47
C VAL A 417 28.52 -19.05 2.38
N GLN A 418 27.67 -18.25 1.70
CA GLN A 418 26.21 -18.41 1.56
C GLN A 418 25.37 -17.97 2.77
N LYS A 419 25.02 -16.68 2.80
CA LYS A 419 23.87 -16.17 3.55
C LYS A 419 22.91 -15.48 2.58
N GLU A 420 21.73 -16.06 2.37
CA GLU A 420 20.70 -15.47 1.51
C GLU A 420 20.25 -14.11 2.06
N PHE A 421 20.29 -13.07 1.22
CA PHE A 421 19.98 -11.70 1.65
C PHE A 421 18.48 -11.53 1.95
N SER A 422 18.16 -11.24 3.20
CA SER A 422 16.81 -11.20 3.75
C SER A 422 16.18 -9.81 3.79
N ILE A 423 14.84 -9.76 3.89
CA ILE A 423 14.08 -8.51 4.11
C ILE A 423 14.55 -7.79 5.39
N GLN A 424 14.92 -8.57 6.42
CA GLN A 424 15.48 -8.04 7.66
C GLN A 424 16.82 -7.34 7.45
N GLU A 425 17.72 -7.92 6.66
CA GLU A 425 19.02 -7.30 6.34
C GLU A 425 18.87 -6.05 5.47
N PHE A 426 17.89 -6.01 4.55
CA PHE A 426 17.57 -4.78 3.83
C PHE A 426 17.11 -3.65 4.78
N ALA A 427 16.20 -3.96 5.71
CA ALA A 427 15.72 -2.98 6.70
C ALA A 427 16.83 -2.56 7.69
N LEU A 428 17.71 -3.47 8.11
CA LEU A 428 18.88 -3.14 8.93
C LEU A 428 19.86 -2.24 8.18
N ASN A 429 20.14 -2.51 6.90
CA ASN A 429 20.99 -1.66 6.06
C ASN A 429 20.45 -0.23 5.92
N ILE A 430 19.12 -0.05 5.86
CA ILE A 430 18.50 1.29 5.90
C ILE A 430 18.80 1.98 7.24
N LYS A 431 18.56 1.30 8.36
CA LYS A 431 18.82 1.85 9.72
C LYS A 431 20.29 2.23 9.90
N ASP A 432 21.21 1.37 9.48
CA ASP A 432 22.65 1.59 9.59
C ASP A 432 23.14 2.71 8.66
N SER A 433 22.56 2.83 7.45
CA SER A 433 22.86 3.93 6.53
C SER A 433 22.34 5.26 7.06
N ILE A 434 21.16 5.32 7.65
CA ILE A 434 20.65 6.53 8.31
C ILE A 434 21.55 6.89 9.50
N ARG A 435 21.96 5.92 10.31
CA ARG A 435 22.85 6.16 11.45
C ARG A 435 24.22 6.68 11.00
N ALA A 436 24.79 6.12 9.93
CA ALA A 436 26.10 6.51 9.39
C ALA A 436 26.06 7.85 8.62
N GLN A 437 25.09 8.03 7.73
CA GLN A 437 25.05 9.15 6.78
C GLN A 437 24.20 10.34 7.26
N CYS A 438 23.34 10.17 8.27
CA CYS A 438 22.51 11.23 8.85
C CYS A 438 22.88 11.47 10.32
N ASN A 439 24.19 11.63 10.57
CA ASN A 439 24.76 12.14 11.83
C ASN A 439 24.35 11.39 13.12
N GLY A 440 24.14 10.07 13.02
CA GLY A 440 23.77 9.23 14.16
C GLY A 440 22.27 9.15 14.45
N LEU A 441 21.40 9.60 13.53
CA LEU A 441 19.96 9.38 13.63
C LEU A 441 19.62 7.90 13.80
N ILE A 442 18.65 7.63 14.66
CA ILE A 442 18.01 6.32 14.81
C ILE A 442 16.56 6.40 14.35
N CYS A 443 16.08 5.30 13.78
CA CYS A 443 14.73 5.18 13.27
C CYS A 443 14.13 3.83 13.61
N SER A 444 12.82 3.77 13.73
CA SER A 444 12.09 2.51 13.84
C SER A 444 11.46 2.19 12.50
N ILE A 445 11.59 0.93 12.08
CA ILE A 445 11.06 0.45 10.79
C ILE A 445 10.01 -0.62 11.02
N GLY A 446 8.88 -0.47 10.35
CA GLY A 446 7.84 -1.49 10.28
C GLY A 446 7.70 -1.99 8.85
N VAL A 447 7.73 -3.31 8.65
CA VAL A 447 7.65 -3.94 7.32
C VAL A 447 6.35 -4.73 7.22
N ALA A 448 5.52 -4.46 6.22
CA ALA A 448 4.24 -5.14 5.99
C ALA A 448 3.76 -5.04 4.52
N SER A 449 2.66 -5.70 4.19
CA SER A 449 2.11 -5.73 2.82
C SER A 449 1.31 -4.48 2.43
N ASN A 450 0.91 -3.66 3.41
CA ASN A 450 0.11 -2.44 3.25
C ASN A 450 0.64 -1.32 4.18
N LYS A 451 0.23 -0.07 3.94
CA LYS A 451 0.75 1.09 4.68
C LYS A 451 0.35 1.07 6.15
N SER A 452 -0.90 0.73 6.46
CA SER A 452 -1.44 0.77 7.82
C SER A 452 -0.74 -0.21 8.76
N VAL A 453 -0.53 -1.45 8.33
CA VAL A 453 0.18 -2.46 9.13
C VAL A 453 1.66 -2.10 9.25
N ALA A 454 2.29 -1.54 8.20
CA ALA A 454 3.67 -1.08 8.27
C ALA A 454 3.85 0.06 9.30
N LYS A 455 2.91 1.02 9.36
CA LYS A 455 2.92 2.08 10.38
C LYS A 455 2.83 1.50 11.79
N ILE A 456 1.81 0.66 12.04
CA ILE A 456 1.60 0.00 13.34
C ILE A 456 2.85 -0.79 13.76
N ALA A 457 3.45 -1.54 12.84
CA ALA A 457 4.69 -2.29 13.07
C ALA A 457 5.87 -1.38 13.44
N SER A 458 6.00 -0.20 12.80
CA SER A 458 7.08 0.75 13.09
C SER A 458 6.95 1.41 14.47
N ASP A 459 5.70 1.56 14.96
CA ASP A 459 5.39 2.08 16.30
C ASP A 459 5.57 1.02 17.41
N PHE A 460 5.42 -0.27 17.08
CA PHE A 460 5.36 -1.39 18.03
C PHE A 460 6.63 -1.58 18.90
N GLN A 461 7.83 -1.29 18.37
CA GLN A 461 9.12 -1.51 19.05
C GLN A 461 9.97 -0.24 19.18
N LYS A 462 9.37 0.96 19.27
CA LYS A 462 10.14 2.20 19.46
C LYS A 462 10.82 2.25 20.84
N PRO A 463 12.05 2.78 20.97
CA PRO A 463 12.93 3.34 19.93
C PRO A 463 13.85 2.31 19.24
N ASP A 464 14.40 2.71 18.10
CA ASP A 464 15.34 1.95 17.25
C ASP A 464 14.87 0.53 16.87
N GLY A 465 13.54 0.31 16.86
CA GLY A 465 12.93 -0.98 16.58
C GLY A 465 13.01 -1.43 15.11
N LEU A 466 12.74 -2.73 14.90
CA LEU A 466 12.47 -3.30 13.59
C LEU A 466 11.42 -4.40 13.74
N THR A 467 10.19 -4.13 13.30
CA THR A 467 9.09 -5.10 13.34
C THR A 467 8.76 -5.54 11.91
N ILE A 468 8.81 -6.85 11.65
CA ILE A 468 8.47 -7.42 10.35
C ILE A 468 7.19 -8.23 10.52
N VAL A 469 6.11 -7.79 9.88
CA VAL A 469 4.80 -8.44 9.91
C VAL A 469 4.59 -9.10 8.55
N TYR A 470 4.91 -10.39 8.47
CA TYR A 470 4.71 -11.16 7.26
C TYR A 470 3.22 -11.30 6.90
N PRO A 471 2.87 -11.50 5.62
CA PRO A 471 1.48 -11.54 5.16
C PRO A 471 0.61 -12.52 5.96
N GLN A 472 1.10 -13.73 6.22
CA GLN A 472 0.38 -14.75 6.98
C GLN A 472 0.17 -14.40 8.47
N ASP A 473 1.05 -13.59 9.05
CA ASP A 473 1.03 -13.24 10.47
C ASP A 473 0.24 -11.95 10.75
N THR A 474 -0.18 -11.24 9.70
CA THR A 474 -0.87 -9.94 9.77
C THR A 474 -2.08 -9.94 10.69
N THR A 475 -3.01 -10.89 10.53
CA THR A 475 -4.24 -10.93 11.35
C THR A 475 -3.93 -11.26 12.81
N ALA A 476 -2.96 -12.15 13.06
CA ALA A 476 -2.55 -12.52 14.41
C ALA A 476 -1.86 -11.34 15.12
N PHE A 477 -0.96 -10.64 14.42
CA PHE A 477 -0.30 -9.43 14.90
C PHE A 477 -1.31 -8.33 15.25
N LEU A 478 -2.26 -8.04 14.34
CA LEU A 478 -3.27 -7.01 14.56
C LEU A 478 -4.23 -7.34 15.70
N SER A 479 -4.71 -8.58 15.81
CA SER A 479 -5.88 -8.93 16.64
C SER A 479 -5.76 -8.56 18.13
N THR A 480 -4.53 -8.56 18.65
CA THR A 480 -4.20 -8.28 20.05
C THR A 480 -4.04 -6.79 20.39
N LEU A 481 -3.90 -5.92 19.37
CA LEU A 481 -3.66 -4.50 19.54
C LEU A 481 -4.95 -3.73 19.82
N ALA A 482 -4.85 -2.61 20.54
CA ALA A 482 -5.97 -1.71 20.78
C ALA A 482 -6.32 -0.89 19.52
N VAL A 483 -7.60 -0.55 19.34
CA VAL A 483 -8.06 0.18 18.13
C VAL A 483 -7.42 1.57 17.94
N ASP A 484 -6.89 2.19 18.99
CA ASP A 484 -6.16 3.46 18.91
C ASP A 484 -4.72 3.35 18.40
N SER A 485 -4.20 2.14 18.16
CA SER A 485 -2.96 1.97 17.39
C SER A 485 -3.18 2.17 15.88
N ILE A 486 -4.42 2.14 15.38
CA ILE A 486 -4.72 2.41 13.97
C ILE A 486 -4.60 3.93 13.72
N SER A 487 -3.64 4.31 12.87
CA SER A 487 -3.50 5.69 12.40
C SER A 487 -4.80 6.22 11.81
N GLY A 488 -5.31 7.33 12.34
CA GLY A 488 -6.62 7.90 12.00
C GLY A 488 -7.75 7.60 13.00
N ILE A 489 -7.62 6.59 13.87
CA ILE A 489 -8.54 6.37 15.00
C ILE A 489 -8.09 7.21 16.19
N GLY A 490 -8.53 8.47 16.22
CA GLY A 490 -8.28 9.38 17.34
C GLY A 490 -9.19 9.15 18.54
N ILE A 491 -8.84 9.73 19.70
CA ILE A 491 -9.48 9.58 21.02
C ILE A 491 -11.02 9.49 20.99
N LYS A 492 -11.69 10.35 20.21
CA LYS A 492 -13.16 10.34 20.09
C LYS A 492 -13.68 9.07 19.42
N THR A 493 -13.04 8.63 18.34
CA THR A 493 -13.36 7.39 17.62
C THR A 493 -13.06 6.18 18.49
N THR A 494 -11.92 6.18 19.18
CA THR A 494 -11.56 5.15 20.18
C THR A 494 -12.64 5.00 21.25
N GLN A 495 -13.07 6.09 21.87
CA GLN A 495 -14.14 6.04 22.87
C GLN A 495 -15.45 5.53 22.25
N THR A 496 -15.82 6.03 21.07
CA THR A 496 -17.04 5.61 20.37
C THR A 496 -17.05 4.11 20.01
N LEU A 497 -15.88 3.53 19.74
CA LEU A 497 -15.70 2.09 19.52
C LEU A 497 -15.83 1.30 20.83
N LYS A 498 -15.20 1.78 21.92
CA LYS A 498 -15.33 1.17 23.26
C LYS A 498 -16.78 1.19 23.75
N ASP A 499 -17.51 2.29 23.53
CA ASP A 499 -18.92 2.43 23.88
C ASP A 499 -19.84 1.41 23.17
N ILE A 500 -19.38 0.81 22.06
CA ILE A 500 -20.09 -0.27 21.34
C ILE A 500 -19.42 -1.66 21.51
N GLY A 501 -18.52 -1.80 22.49
CA GLY A 501 -17.87 -3.06 22.85
C GLY A 501 -16.68 -3.46 21.97
N ILE A 502 -16.05 -2.50 21.29
CA ILE A 502 -14.88 -2.72 20.42
C ILE A 502 -13.67 -1.98 20.99
N GLU A 503 -12.77 -2.72 21.65
CA GLU A 503 -11.53 -2.22 22.23
C GLU A 503 -10.29 -2.62 21.43
N THR A 504 -10.28 -3.84 20.86
CA THR A 504 -9.16 -4.38 20.08
C THR A 504 -9.42 -4.39 18.58
N ILE A 505 -8.36 -4.44 17.79
CA ILE A 505 -8.45 -4.56 16.33
C ILE A 505 -9.09 -5.91 15.93
N GLY A 506 -8.90 -6.99 16.72
CA GLY A 506 -9.58 -8.27 16.49
C GLY A 506 -11.11 -8.16 16.67
N GLN A 507 -11.57 -7.46 17.70
CA GLN A 507 -12.99 -7.16 17.87
C GLN A 507 -13.53 -6.29 16.72
N LEU A 508 -12.69 -5.38 16.18
CA LEU A 508 -13.03 -4.55 15.03
C LEU A 508 -13.09 -5.36 13.72
N SER A 509 -12.22 -6.35 13.50
CA SER A 509 -12.24 -7.22 12.32
C SER A 509 -13.47 -8.11 12.26
N ASP A 510 -13.89 -8.62 13.42
CA ASP A 510 -15.03 -9.53 13.57
C ASP A 510 -16.38 -8.79 13.65
N SER A 511 -16.35 -7.46 13.77
CA SER A 511 -17.55 -6.64 13.91
C SER A 511 -18.41 -6.61 12.64
N ASN A 512 -19.71 -6.48 12.83
CA ASN A 512 -20.66 -6.37 11.73
C ASN A 512 -20.52 -4.98 11.04
N ILE A 513 -20.07 -4.99 9.78
CA ILE A 513 -19.82 -3.79 8.98
C ILE A 513 -21.05 -2.89 8.80
N GLN A 514 -22.28 -3.42 8.85
CA GLN A 514 -23.50 -2.60 8.81
C GLN A 514 -23.64 -1.78 10.10
N LYS A 515 -23.45 -2.40 11.28
CA LYS A 515 -23.48 -1.68 12.57
C LYS A 515 -22.40 -0.60 12.65
N LEU A 516 -21.19 -0.87 12.14
CA LEU A 516 -20.16 0.16 11.99
C LEU A 516 -20.61 1.28 11.02
N SER A 517 -21.22 0.93 9.90
CA SER A 517 -21.68 1.89 8.88
C SER A 517 -22.78 2.81 9.40
N ASP A 518 -23.68 2.30 10.24
CA ASP A 518 -24.75 3.08 10.87
C ASP A 518 -24.20 4.08 11.90
N LYS A 519 -23.08 3.74 12.58
CA LYS A 519 -22.45 4.57 13.61
C LYS A 519 -21.45 5.60 13.07
N PHE A 520 -20.63 5.21 12.08
CA PHE A 520 -19.50 6.01 11.57
C PHE A 520 -19.64 6.45 10.11
N GLY A 521 -20.68 5.99 9.40
CA GLY A 521 -20.84 6.18 7.97
C GLY A 521 -20.06 5.15 7.14
N LYS A 522 -20.65 4.75 5.99
CA LYS A 522 -20.16 3.64 5.14
C LYS A 522 -18.66 3.69 4.81
N LYS A 523 -18.13 4.87 4.45
CA LYS A 523 -16.72 5.04 4.06
C LYS A 523 -15.77 4.78 5.24
N GLN A 524 -16.06 5.39 6.40
CA GLN A 524 -15.23 5.26 7.60
C GLN A 524 -15.27 3.84 8.17
N ALA A 525 -16.48 3.24 8.20
CA ALA A 525 -16.70 1.87 8.63
C ALA A 525 -15.92 0.85 7.78
N LEU A 526 -16.02 0.96 6.45
CA LEU A 526 -15.29 0.08 5.53
C LEU A 526 -13.78 0.23 5.68
N TRP A 527 -13.26 1.45 5.77
CA TRP A 527 -11.84 1.73 5.96
C TRP A 527 -11.30 1.12 7.27
N MET A 528 -11.99 1.34 8.41
CA MET A 528 -11.61 0.74 9.70
C MET A 528 -11.60 -0.80 9.63
N TRP A 529 -12.64 -1.38 9.03
CA TRP A 529 -12.77 -2.83 8.90
C TRP A 529 -11.71 -3.44 7.96
N GLN A 530 -11.36 -2.75 6.86
CA GLN A 530 -10.30 -3.14 5.94
C GLN A 530 -8.93 -3.16 6.62
N ILE A 531 -8.58 -2.12 7.38
CA ILE A 531 -7.32 -2.10 8.16
C ILE A 531 -7.32 -3.24 9.17
N ALA A 532 -8.41 -3.41 9.93
CA ALA A 532 -8.49 -4.44 10.96
C ALA A 532 -8.32 -5.87 10.41
N ASN A 533 -8.72 -6.09 9.16
CA ASN A 533 -8.55 -7.35 8.44
C ASN A 533 -7.22 -7.48 7.68
N GLY A 534 -6.32 -6.49 7.74
CA GLY A 534 -5.08 -6.45 6.93
C GLY A 534 -5.32 -6.29 5.42
N LYS A 535 -6.51 -5.84 5.00
CA LYS A 535 -6.98 -5.74 3.59
C LYS A 535 -7.00 -4.30 3.06
N GLU A 536 -6.28 -3.40 3.73
CA GLU A 536 -6.03 -2.05 3.22
C GLU A 536 -5.09 -2.14 2.00
N ASN A 537 -5.41 -1.41 0.94
CA ASN A 537 -4.79 -1.51 -0.39
C ASN A 537 -4.38 -0.13 -0.96
N GLU A 538 -4.21 0.87 -0.11
CA GLU A 538 -3.75 2.20 -0.50
C GLU A 538 -2.28 2.12 -0.92
N PRO A 539 -1.94 2.43 -2.18
CA PRO A 539 -0.56 2.36 -2.65
C PRO A 539 0.32 3.43 -1.97
N VAL A 540 1.62 3.17 -1.93
CA VAL A 540 2.63 4.20 -1.72
C VAL A 540 2.63 5.11 -2.95
N ILE A 541 2.35 6.40 -2.78
CA ILE A 541 2.32 7.40 -3.87
C ILE A 541 3.21 8.60 -3.50
N PRO A 542 4.08 9.09 -4.39
CA PRO A 542 4.86 10.29 -4.13
C PRO A 542 3.96 11.50 -3.82
N ARG A 543 4.30 12.26 -2.79
CA ARG A 543 3.47 13.36 -2.31
C ARG A 543 3.29 14.43 -3.40
N GLU A 544 2.06 14.55 -3.91
CA GLU A 544 1.73 15.53 -4.95
C GLU A 544 1.65 16.98 -4.42
N ASN A 545 1.24 17.89 -5.31
CA ASN A 545 1.08 19.31 -5.04
C ASN A 545 0.10 19.61 -3.89
N ASN A 546 0.29 20.75 -3.24
CA ASN A 546 -0.53 21.18 -2.11
C ASN A 546 -1.95 21.53 -2.60
N LEU A 547 -3.00 20.96 -2.01
CA LEU A 547 -4.39 21.33 -2.28
C LEU A 547 -4.77 22.70 -1.69
N SER A 548 -4.08 23.09 -0.62
CA SER A 548 -4.21 24.41 0.02
C SER A 548 -2.92 24.78 0.76
N LEU A 549 -2.73 26.08 0.98
CA LEU A 549 -1.74 26.64 1.88
C LEU A 549 -2.48 27.46 2.94
N SER A 550 -1.97 27.48 4.17
CA SER A 550 -2.49 28.37 5.22
C SER A 550 -1.39 28.86 6.13
N THR A 551 -1.69 29.97 6.81
CA THR A 551 -0.92 30.51 7.93
C THR A 551 -1.89 30.87 9.05
N GLU A 552 -1.51 30.58 10.29
CA GLU A 552 -2.34 30.81 11.48
C GLU A 552 -1.47 31.31 12.64
N GLU A 553 -1.94 32.35 13.32
CA GLU A 553 -1.26 32.93 14.48
C GLU A 553 -2.13 32.83 15.73
N THR A 554 -1.52 32.55 16.88
CA THR A 554 -2.18 32.66 18.19
C THR A 554 -1.71 33.95 18.85
N LEU A 555 -2.65 34.87 19.05
CA LEU A 555 -2.36 36.24 19.46
C LEU A 555 -1.88 36.29 20.91
N LEU A 556 -0.94 37.18 21.20
CA LEU A 556 -0.40 37.35 22.57
C LEU A 556 -1.44 37.92 23.55
N LYS A 557 -2.38 38.71 23.03
CA LYS A 557 -3.58 39.23 23.71
C LYS A 557 -4.78 39.01 22.76
N PRO A 558 -5.96 38.61 23.24
CA PRO A 558 -7.15 38.54 22.40
C PRO A 558 -7.50 39.92 21.81
N LEU A 559 -7.97 39.95 20.57
CA LEU A 559 -8.42 41.15 19.89
C LEU A 559 -9.95 41.25 19.90
N ILE A 560 -10.41 42.48 20.11
CA ILE A 560 -11.82 42.87 20.16
C ILE A 560 -12.21 43.52 18.83
N ASN A 561 -11.43 44.50 18.41
CA ASN A 561 -11.75 45.36 17.28
C ASN A 561 -11.44 44.69 15.92
N LYS A 562 -12.45 44.71 15.06
CA LYS A 562 -12.39 44.33 13.64
C LYS A 562 -11.28 45.03 12.86
N LYS A 563 -10.98 46.29 13.17
CA LYS A 563 -9.92 47.09 12.51
C LYS A 563 -8.52 46.52 12.76
N ASP A 564 -8.23 46.11 13.99
CA ASP A 564 -6.92 45.56 14.37
C ASP A 564 -6.72 44.16 13.76
N ILE A 565 -7.80 43.38 13.74
CA ILE A 565 -7.83 42.07 13.06
C ILE A 565 -7.59 42.23 11.55
N LEU A 566 -8.26 43.18 10.90
CA LEU A 566 -8.08 43.46 9.48
C LEU A 566 -6.65 43.91 9.17
N ASN A 567 -6.06 44.75 10.03
CA ASN A 567 -4.68 45.21 9.89
C ASN A 567 -3.69 44.02 9.85
N ILE A 568 -3.78 43.09 10.80
CA ILE A 568 -2.91 41.90 10.86
C ILE A 568 -3.14 40.99 9.65
N LEU A 569 -4.40 40.77 9.25
CA LEU A 569 -4.72 39.93 8.09
C LEU A 569 -4.14 40.51 6.80
N VAL A 570 -4.25 41.82 6.57
CA VAL A 570 -3.84 42.47 5.32
C VAL A 570 -2.34 42.74 5.25
N ASN A 571 -1.71 43.13 6.36
CA ASN A 571 -0.31 43.59 6.38
C ASN A 571 0.69 42.51 6.82
N ASP A 572 0.30 41.59 7.70
CA ASP A 572 1.24 40.58 8.23
C ASP A 572 1.00 39.21 7.56
N MET A 573 -0.23 38.69 7.69
CA MET A 573 -0.55 37.32 7.28
C MET A 573 -0.67 37.16 5.76
N THR A 574 -1.10 38.21 5.05
CA THR A 574 -1.21 38.19 3.58
C THR A 574 0.17 38.14 2.92
N ASP A 575 1.19 38.78 3.49
CA ASP A 575 2.57 38.71 2.97
C ASP A 575 3.18 37.30 3.14
N ASP A 576 3.10 36.69 4.34
CA ASP A 576 3.59 35.32 4.56
C ASP A 576 2.93 34.32 3.59
N ILE A 577 1.60 34.35 3.46
CA ILE A 577 0.91 33.39 2.60
C ILE A 577 1.20 33.64 1.12
N TYR A 578 1.31 34.91 0.69
CA TYR A 578 1.64 35.26 -0.69
C TYR A 578 3.06 34.83 -1.06
N GLU A 579 4.06 35.10 -0.21
CA GLU A 579 5.44 34.67 -0.45
C GLU A 579 5.56 33.14 -0.53
N ARG A 580 4.78 32.42 0.27
CA ARG A 580 4.70 30.95 0.19
C ARG A 580 4.01 30.43 -1.07
N ILE A 581 3.00 31.13 -1.58
CA ILE A 581 2.35 30.84 -2.88
C ILE A 581 3.34 31.09 -4.01
N ARG A 582 3.95 32.27 -4.05
CA ARG A 582 4.94 32.70 -5.05
C ARG A 582 6.13 31.75 -5.13
N ARG A 583 6.78 31.47 -3.98
CA ARG A 583 7.95 30.56 -3.90
C ARG A 583 7.64 29.14 -4.35
N LYS A 584 6.41 28.66 -4.16
CA LYS A 584 5.99 27.32 -4.60
C LYS A 584 5.43 27.29 -6.04
N GLY A 585 5.29 28.44 -6.70
CA GLY A 585 4.76 28.53 -8.06
C GLY A 585 3.29 28.14 -8.15
N TYR A 586 2.45 28.60 -7.22
CA TYR A 586 1.00 28.34 -7.25
C TYR A 586 0.18 29.56 -7.68
N GLU A 587 -0.93 29.28 -8.35
CA GLU A 587 -2.10 30.15 -8.50
C GLU A 587 -3.23 29.61 -7.64
N PHE A 588 -4.23 30.44 -7.32
CA PHE A 588 -5.33 30.06 -6.43
C PHE A 588 -6.69 30.57 -6.91
N LYS A 589 -7.79 29.91 -6.51
CA LYS A 589 -9.14 30.46 -6.68
C LYS A 589 -9.83 30.84 -5.38
N THR A 590 -9.48 30.24 -4.24
CA THR A 590 -10.24 30.43 -2.99
C THR A 590 -9.36 31.04 -1.91
N VAL A 591 -9.86 32.09 -1.27
CA VAL A 591 -9.24 32.76 -0.11
C VAL A 591 -10.24 32.73 1.04
N GLY A 592 -9.78 32.42 2.24
CA GLY A 592 -10.62 32.36 3.42
C GLY A 592 -9.92 32.80 4.70
N ILE A 593 -10.71 33.37 5.61
CA ILE A 593 -10.32 33.73 6.97
C ILE A 593 -10.78 32.62 7.92
N LYS A 594 -9.96 32.32 8.93
CA LYS A 594 -10.30 31.52 10.10
C LYS A 594 -10.11 32.35 11.36
N LEU A 595 -11.16 32.49 12.17
CA LEU A 595 -11.08 33.08 13.50
C LEU A 595 -11.25 31.97 14.54
N VAL A 596 -10.47 32.03 15.62
CA VAL A 596 -10.69 31.20 16.82
C VAL A 596 -10.91 32.12 18.00
N ARG A 597 -12.00 31.89 18.73
CA ARG A 597 -12.47 32.75 19.83
C ARG A 597 -11.90 32.33 21.19
N THR A 598 -12.06 33.18 22.22
CA THR A 598 -11.65 32.92 23.61
C THR A 598 -12.23 31.63 24.19
N ASN A 599 -13.48 31.31 23.85
CA ASN A 599 -14.15 30.04 24.19
C ASN A 599 -13.77 28.85 23.27
N PHE A 600 -12.73 28.99 22.45
CA PHE A 600 -12.25 28.00 21.48
C PHE A 600 -13.22 27.66 20.33
N SER A 601 -14.33 28.39 20.15
CA SER A 601 -15.12 28.25 18.93
C SER A 601 -14.28 28.63 17.70
N ILE A 602 -14.53 27.93 16.59
CA ILE A 602 -13.81 28.11 15.32
C ILE A 602 -14.82 28.55 14.28
N GLU A 603 -14.55 29.68 13.64
CA GLU A 603 -15.33 30.19 12.53
C GLU A 603 -14.45 30.31 11.28
N THR A 604 -15.00 29.95 10.13
CA THR A 604 -14.35 30.13 8.82
C THR A 604 -15.30 30.83 7.85
N ARG A 605 -14.76 31.68 6.99
CA ARG A 605 -15.46 32.30 5.84
C ARG A 605 -14.51 32.28 4.65
N GLU A 606 -15.03 31.98 3.47
CA GLU A 606 -14.23 31.96 2.23
C GLU A 606 -14.98 32.58 1.05
N ILE A 607 -14.21 33.03 0.06
CA ILE A 607 -14.64 33.56 -1.24
C ILE A 607 -13.83 32.82 -2.31
N THR A 608 -14.52 32.41 -3.37
CA THR A 608 -13.90 31.78 -4.54
C THR A 608 -14.05 32.69 -5.76
N PHE A 609 -12.94 33.04 -6.37
CA PHE A 609 -12.86 33.75 -7.64
C PHE A 609 -13.25 32.85 -8.82
N SER A 610 -13.83 33.42 -9.86
CA SER A 610 -14.18 32.71 -11.10
C SER A 610 -12.93 32.20 -11.83
N SER A 611 -11.91 33.05 -11.94
CA SER A 611 -10.60 32.76 -12.54
C SER A 611 -9.50 32.58 -11.49
N TYR A 612 -8.40 31.93 -11.89
CA TYR A 612 -7.19 31.83 -11.09
C TYR A 612 -6.56 33.20 -10.85
N GLN A 613 -6.11 33.40 -9.62
CA GLN A 613 -5.42 34.58 -9.11
C GLN A 613 -3.96 34.23 -8.82
N LYS A 614 -3.06 35.20 -9.04
CA LYS A 614 -1.61 35.04 -8.83
C LYS A 614 -0.99 36.12 -7.94
N ASN A 615 -1.78 37.10 -7.52
CA ASN A 615 -1.31 38.39 -7.01
C ASN A 615 -1.66 38.57 -5.53
N LYS A 616 -0.87 39.37 -4.80
CA LYS A 616 -1.12 39.70 -3.39
C LYS A 616 -2.43 40.47 -3.22
N GLU A 617 -2.72 41.38 -4.15
CA GLU A 617 -3.86 42.28 -4.12
C GLU A 617 -5.19 41.50 -4.20
N SER A 618 -5.21 40.36 -4.92
CA SER A 618 -6.36 39.45 -4.93
C SER A 618 -6.62 38.80 -3.56
N ILE A 619 -5.60 38.64 -2.72
CA ILE A 619 -5.76 38.16 -1.34
C ILE A 619 -6.26 39.31 -0.46
N SER A 620 -5.60 40.46 -0.47
CA SER A 620 -5.94 41.63 0.37
C SER A 620 -7.36 42.15 0.11
N SER A 621 -7.77 42.24 -1.17
CA SER A 621 -9.05 42.85 -1.58
C SER A 621 -10.30 42.18 -1.00
N VAL A 622 -10.24 40.87 -0.68
CA VAL A 622 -11.38 40.14 -0.10
C VAL A 622 -11.38 40.11 1.42
N MET A 623 -10.31 40.56 2.10
CA MET A 623 -10.21 40.43 3.57
C MET A 623 -11.29 41.20 4.31
N GLY A 624 -11.59 42.44 3.90
CA GLY A 624 -12.69 43.23 4.49
C GLY A 624 -14.04 42.51 4.36
N THR A 625 -14.42 42.17 3.13
CA THR A 625 -15.69 41.48 2.83
C THR A 625 -15.82 40.10 3.47
N LEU A 626 -14.71 39.39 3.69
CA LEU A 626 -14.70 38.14 4.46
C LEU A 626 -14.90 38.42 5.95
N LEU A 627 -14.24 39.44 6.49
CA LEU A 627 -14.32 39.82 7.90
C LEU A 627 -15.70 40.38 8.27
N ASP A 628 -16.38 41.06 7.35
CA ASP A 628 -17.78 41.52 7.46
C ASP A 628 -18.78 40.38 7.71
N ARG A 629 -18.42 39.13 7.36
CA ARG A 629 -19.29 37.94 7.53
C ARG A 629 -19.12 37.26 8.89
N PHE A 630 -18.30 37.80 9.79
CA PHE A 630 -18.18 37.34 11.17
C PHE A 630 -18.91 38.30 12.10
N SER A 631 -19.57 37.75 13.11
CA SER A 631 -20.18 38.56 14.18
C SER A 631 -19.10 39.07 15.13
N PHE A 632 -19.21 40.31 15.55
CA PHE A 632 -18.45 40.91 16.63
C PHE A 632 -19.44 41.44 17.66
N ASN A 633 -19.06 41.46 18.94
CA ASN A 633 -19.83 42.20 19.94
C ASN A 633 -19.51 43.68 19.71
N ASP A 634 -20.50 44.43 19.21
CA ASP A 634 -20.36 45.87 19.05
C ASP A 634 -20.48 46.54 20.42
N ASP A 635 -19.34 46.88 21.04
CA ASP A 635 -19.29 47.84 22.15
C ASP A 635 -19.52 49.27 21.61
N SER A 636 -20.67 49.49 20.95
CA SER A 636 -21.14 50.80 20.56
C SER A 636 -21.90 51.45 21.73
N ASN A 637 -21.14 51.84 22.76
CA ASN A 637 -21.56 52.79 23.78
C ASN A 637 -20.41 53.76 24.11
N THR A 638 -19.85 54.38 23.07
CA THR A 638 -19.14 55.66 23.23
C THR A 638 -20.19 56.77 23.35
N GLU A 639 -20.72 56.96 24.56
CA GLU A 639 -21.27 58.28 24.93
C GLU A 639 -20.09 59.24 25.08
N GLU A 640 -20.01 60.24 24.20
CA GLU A 640 -19.07 61.36 24.36
C GLU A 640 -19.53 62.24 25.53
N ASN A 641 -19.04 61.93 26.74
CA ASN A 641 -19.11 62.88 27.83
C ASN A 641 -18.18 64.07 27.55
N SER A 642 -18.71 65.27 27.71
CA SER A 642 -18.15 66.54 27.26
C SER A 642 -17.01 67.08 28.13
N GLU A 643 -16.03 66.24 28.48
CA GLU A 643 -14.77 66.60 29.14
C GLU A 643 -13.67 65.66 28.63
N GLY A 644 -12.83 66.17 27.71
CA GLY A 644 -11.96 65.37 26.84
C GLY A 644 -10.75 64.69 27.51
N ASN A 645 -10.99 63.71 28.38
CA ASN A 645 -9.98 62.83 28.99
C ASN A 645 -10.23 61.36 28.61
N ILE A 646 -9.47 60.85 27.63
CA ILE A 646 -9.53 59.44 27.23
C ILE A 646 -8.71 58.57 28.18
N HIS A 647 -9.34 58.05 29.24
CA HIS A 647 -8.77 56.97 30.04
C HIS A 647 -9.16 55.60 29.46
N VAL A 648 -8.31 55.02 28.60
CA VAL A 648 -8.52 53.65 28.09
C VAL A 648 -8.13 52.62 29.15
N THR A 649 -9.03 52.33 30.08
CA THR A 649 -8.96 51.09 30.87
C THR A 649 -9.55 49.94 30.07
N ASN A 650 -8.69 49.09 29.50
CA ASN A 650 -9.09 47.84 28.84
C ASN A 650 -9.63 46.82 29.87
N ASN A 651 -10.83 47.07 30.40
CA ASN A 651 -11.61 46.06 31.10
C ASN A 651 -12.14 45.07 30.06
N TYR A 652 -11.55 43.87 30.03
CA TYR A 652 -12.14 42.74 29.32
C TYR A 652 -13.45 42.38 30.02
N ASP A 653 -14.57 42.51 29.31
CA ASP A 653 -15.84 41.99 29.79
C ASP A 653 -15.76 40.45 29.85
N VAL A 654 -16.14 39.91 31.00
CA VAL A 654 -16.03 38.48 31.33
C VAL A 654 -16.96 37.63 30.44
N ASN A 655 -18.01 38.22 29.87
CA ASN A 655 -18.97 37.55 28.99
C ASN A 655 -18.65 37.67 27.49
N SER A 656 -17.67 38.49 27.09
CA SER A 656 -17.44 38.82 25.68
C SER A 656 -16.45 37.88 24.96
N ILE A 657 -16.82 37.48 23.74
CA ILE A 657 -16.18 36.39 23.00
C ILE A 657 -15.17 36.95 21.98
N TYR A 658 -14.00 37.32 22.50
CA TYR A 658 -12.92 37.94 21.74
C TYR A 658 -12.16 36.95 20.83
N VAL A 659 -11.40 37.46 19.86
CA VAL A 659 -10.60 36.64 18.92
C VAL A 659 -9.22 36.38 19.50
N ARG A 660 -8.83 35.11 19.67
CA ARG A 660 -7.51 34.71 20.22
C ARG A 660 -6.54 34.11 19.19
N LYS A 661 -7.04 33.75 18.00
CA LYS A 661 -6.22 33.28 16.89
C LYS A 661 -6.83 33.70 15.56
N LEU A 662 -5.95 34.07 14.63
CA LEU A 662 -6.25 34.44 13.25
C LEU A 662 -5.69 33.40 12.29
N GLY A 663 -6.22 33.35 11.07
CA GLY A 663 -5.78 32.44 10.03
C GLY A 663 -6.20 32.90 8.65
N ILE A 664 -5.28 32.77 7.69
CA ILE A 664 -5.59 32.87 6.25
C ILE A 664 -5.34 31.50 5.62
N LYS A 665 -6.30 31.04 4.83
CA LYS A 665 -6.20 29.85 3.99
C LYS A 665 -6.40 30.26 2.53
N VAL A 666 -5.56 29.72 1.66
CA VAL A 666 -5.66 29.83 0.21
C VAL A 666 -5.75 28.43 -0.37
N SER A 667 -6.75 28.16 -1.20
CA SER A 667 -7.06 26.82 -1.74
C SER A 667 -7.59 26.86 -3.16
N ASN A 668 -7.89 25.68 -3.70
CA ASN A 668 -8.07 25.45 -5.14
C ASN A 668 -6.81 25.93 -5.87
N LEU A 669 -5.67 25.33 -5.51
CA LEU A 669 -4.36 25.68 -6.05
C LEU A 669 -4.12 24.99 -7.39
N SER A 670 -3.50 25.71 -8.33
CA SER A 670 -2.93 25.15 -9.57
C SER A 670 -1.45 25.49 -9.62
N LYS A 671 -0.60 24.57 -10.08
CA LYS A 671 0.84 24.83 -10.23
C LYS A 671 1.12 25.47 -11.59
N ILE A 672 2.02 26.44 -11.60
CA ILE A 672 2.54 27.06 -12.80
C ILE A 672 3.71 26.21 -13.29
N ASP A 673 3.50 25.41 -14.33
CA ASP A 673 4.62 24.75 -15.02
C ASP A 673 5.46 25.76 -15.81
N ARG A 674 6.74 25.42 -16.06
CA ARG A 674 7.71 26.34 -16.70
C ARG A 674 7.29 26.83 -18.09
N ASP A 675 6.40 26.10 -18.76
CA ASP A 675 5.85 26.43 -20.09
C ASP A 675 4.49 27.16 -20.02
N GLY A 676 4.03 27.58 -18.84
CA GLY A 676 2.78 28.33 -18.65
C GLY A 676 1.48 27.55 -18.88
N ARG A 677 1.55 26.21 -18.93
CA ARG A 677 0.37 25.34 -19.03
C ARG A 677 -0.13 24.93 -17.65
N ASN A 678 -1.45 24.92 -17.46
CA ASN A 678 -2.07 24.51 -16.19
C ASN A 678 -2.16 22.99 -16.09
N SER A 679 -1.35 22.38 -15.22
CA SER A 679 -1.44 20.96 -14.86
C SER A 679 -2.44 20.74 -13.71
N GLN A 680 -3.73 20.98 -13.98
CA GLN A 680 -4.79 20.61 -13.04
C GLN A 680 -5.35 19.23 -13.38
N LYS A 681 -4.98 18.23 -12.57
CA LYS A 681 -5.73 16.96 -12.45
C LYS A 681 -7.13 17.26 -11.89
N SER A 682 -8.15 16.73 -12.53
CA SER A 682 -9.55 16.79 -12.10
C SER A 682 -9.79 15.85 -10.91
N ILE A 683 -10.95 15.94 -10.27
CA ILE A 683 -11.31 15.02 -9.18
C ILE A 683 -11.49 13.56 -9.66
N MET A 684 -11.68 13.34 -10.97
CA MET A 684 -11.71 12.01 -11.60
C MET A 684 -10.30 11.41 -11.77
N ASP A 685 -9.23 12.20 -11.69
CA ASP A 685 -7.85 11.71 -11.75
C ASP A 685 -7.33 11.27 -10.36
N PHE A 686 -8.21 11.28 -9.34
CA PHE A 686 -7.95 10.86 -7.95
C PHE A 686 -8.88 9.71 -7.48
N VAL A 687 -9.60 9.05 -8.40
CA VAL A 687 -10.55 7.93 -8.15
C VAL A 687 -10.19 6.73 -9.01
#